data_AF-W4M1Y4-F1
#
_entry.id   AF-W4M1Y4-F1
#
_cell.length_a   1.000
_cell.length_b   1.000
_cell.length_c   1.000
_cell.angle_alpha   90.00
_cell.angle_beta   90.00
_cell.angle_gamma   90.00
#
_symmetry.space_group_name_H-M   'P 1'
#
loop_
_entity.id
_entity.type
_entity.pdbx_description
1 polymer ?
#
loop_
_entity_poly.entity_id
_entity_poly.type
_entity_poly.pdbx_seq_one_letter_code
_entity_poly.pdbx_strand_id
1 'polypeptide(L)'
;MDVDETHHQLSPAQLNELQHGVSQYCPAIDSQLLDDFFAQLDRPYFEAFELADIALHVTLLADVNPEQPVQVHIRPLDAARAEIIIVAYDLFGEFSLITGLMAAYQLNIREGQVFSYQCGPGQTTPWGHTDGGMIVDVFTVGGSETYPFDATAQAQFIADLSELIQRLRKGEVQRARDQLNDRLIDSFRAAQPTLTSGLASVEIDIDNESSPDWTVVHLTADDSPGFLYTLSNALAMRHMYIHGVRIQSHADQVQDRLEIGWRRGGKIVSPQGLLELRLIVTLIKQFTYFLTSAPDPAKALRHFDMLLDRLTADGSLRDTFPWLWEAESLKALATVLGSSDFLWEDYLRQQYAMLLPVIKETTEANYRVDKAELTWQLQQALKGAESSEDKKAALNAFKDREMFRIDMRHLLRPELPFGLFSEELTDLAEVVLAGALDLAQTHLARRYGEPLLADGTPCGFVFGGLGKFGGGELGYASDIEMLCVYRGPGKTSGPEPISVSEYAEKLMRYTRDVIVARSAGIFELDLRLRPFGSKGPLATSLDAFQQYFRAEGQAAQFERQAYIKLRWVAGDAALGAEIEAIRDTFVYSAAPFDVAAAVKLRQQQIDTLVKHDTTDAKYGRGGLIDIEYTVQYLQLMHGANDMALQ
;
A
#
# COMPACT_ATOMS: atom_id res chain seq x y z
N MET A 1 -29.49 35.34 -30.15
CA MET A 1 -30.26 34.66 -31.19
C MET A 1 -30.27 33.23 -30.73
N ASP A 2 -31.35 32.85 -30.04
CA ASP A 2 -31.48 31.59 -29.32
C ASP A 2 -31.36 30.42 -30.32
N VAL A 3 -30.32 29.63 -30.18
CA VAL A 3 -30.22 28.31 -30.81
C VAL A 3 -30.74 27.34 -29.77
N ASP A 4 -31.88 26.75 -30.09
CA ASP A 4 -32.57 25.73 -29.30
C ASP A 4 -31.67 24.48 -29.21
N GLU A 5 -30.99 24.29 -28.07
CA GLU A 5 -30.07 23.16 -27.77
C GLU A 5 -30.82 21.85 -27.45
N THR A 6 -32.12 21.74 -27.73
CA THR A 6 -32.96 20.61 -27.30
C THR A 6 -33.03 19.42 -28.25
N HIS A 7 -32.29 19.42 -29.38
CA HIS A 7 -32.25 18.30 -30.33
C HIS A 7 -30.87 17.62 -30.38
N HIS A 8 -30.70 16.57 -29.55
CA HIS A 8 -29.53 15.66 -29.58
C HIS A 8 -29.41 14.84 -30.87
N GLN A 9 -30.48 14.72 -31.67
CA GLN A 9 -30.50 13.93 -32.90
C GLN A 9 -30.63 14.80 -34.15
N LEU A 10 -29.80 14.52 -35.16
CA LEU A 10 -29.93 15.09 -36.50
C LEU A 10 -31.26 14.68 -37.13
N SER A 11 -31.81 15.53 -38.02
CA SER A 11 -33.03 15.14 -38.74
C SER A 11 -32.74 13.95 -39.68
N PRO A 12 -33.73 13.07 -39.96
CA PRO A 12 -33.54 11.94 -40.86
C PRO A 12 -33.02 12.32 -42.26
N ALA A 13 -33.36 13.52 -42.74
CA ALA A 13 -32.88 14.03 -44.02
C ALA A 13 -31.37 14.35 -43.98
N GLN A 14 -30.90 14.96 -42.89
CA GLN A 14 -29.47 15.27 -42.70
C GLN A 14 -28.64 14.00 -42.54
N LEU A 15 -29.14 13.01 -41.78
CA LEU A 15 -28.47 11.71 -41.63
C LEU A 15 -28.31 11.00 -42.97
N ASN A 16 -29.37 10.95 -43.80
CA ASN A 16 -29.32 10.34 -45.13
C ASN A 16 -28.33 11.05 -46.07
N GLU A 17 -28.24 12.38 -46.01
CA GLU A 17 -27.29 13.16 -46.81
C GLU A 17 -25.84 12.87 -46.39
N LEU A 18 -25.56 12.87 -45.09
CA LEU A 18 -24.24 12.53 -44.55
C LEU A 18 -23.85 11.08 -44.89
N GLN A 19 -24.77 10.13 -44.69
CA GLN A 19 -24.54 8.72 -44.98
C GLN A 19 -24.26 8.50 -46.48
N HIS A 20 -25.02 9.17 -47.36
CA HIS A 20 -24.74 9.14 -48.79
C HIS A 20 -23.35 9.71 -49.10
N GLY A 21 -22.97 10.83 -48.50
CA GLY A 21 -21.63 11.42 -48.65
C GLY A 21 -20.51 10.46 -48.21
N VAL A 22 -20.64 9.85 -47.02
CA VAL A 22 -19.67 8.89 -46.48
C VAL A 22 -19.55 7.66 -47.37
N SER A 23 -20.67 7.12 -47.88
CA SER A 23 -20.68 5.94 -48.75
C SER A 23 -19.84 6.11 -50.04
N GLN A 24 -19.67 7.36 -50.50
CA GLN A 24 -18.83 7.65 -51.67
C GLN A 24 -17.33 7.51 -51.38
N TYR A 25 -16.91 7.72 -50.13
CA TYR A 25 -15.52 7.55 -49.69
C TYR A 25 -15.18 6.10 -49.36
N CYS A 26 -16.16 5.28 -48.98
CA CYS A 26 -15.95 3.87 -48.60
C CYS A 26 -16.90 2.90 -49.36
N PRO A 27 -16.85 2.84 -50.70
CA PRO A 27 -17.83 2.10 -51.51
C PRO A 27 -17.76 0.56 -51.34
N ALA A 28 -16.72 0.05 -50.70
CA ALA A 28 -16.52 -1.37 -50.43
C ALA A 28 -17.14 -1.84 -49.10
N ILE A 29 -17.62 -0.92 -48.25
CA ILE A 29 -18.20 -1.24 -46.95
C ILE A 29 -19.65 -1.69 -47.10
N ASP A 30 -20.05 -2.68 -46.28
CA ASP A 30 -21.42 -3.18 -46.21
C ASP A 30 -22.40 -2.04 -45.85
N SER A 31 -23.48 -1.91 -46.62
CA SER A 31 -24.53 -0.93 -46.36
C SER A 31 -25.19 -1.13 -45.00
N GLN A 32 -25.31 -2.38 -44.53
CA GLN A 32 -25.88 -2.66 -43.20
C GLN A 32 -25.00 -2.10 -42.07
N LEU A 33 -23.67 -2.20 -42.21
CA LEU A 33 -22.74 -1.63 -41.23
C LEU A 33 -22.84 -0.11 -41.19
N LEU A 34 -23.00 0.53 -42.36
CA LEU A 34 -23.23 1.97 -42.46
C LEU A 34 -24.56 2.38 -41.83
N ASP A 35 -25.66 1.65 -42.09
CA ASP A 35 -26.97 1.91 -41.49
C ASP A 35 -26.90 1.81 -39.95
N ASP A 36 -26.28 0.74 -39.43
CA ASP A 36 -26.15 0.51 -37.99
C ASP A 36 -25.31 1.60 -37.32
N PHE A 37 -24.21 2.03 -37.97
CA PHE A 37 -23.35 3.10 -37.49
C PHE A 37 -24.08 4.45 -37.40
N PHE A 38 -24.79 4.85 -38.46
CA PHE A 38 -25.51 6.12 -38.50
C PHE A 38 -26.75 6.17 -37.60
N ALA A 39 -27.33 5.01 -37.26
CA ALA A 39 -28.49 4.94 -36.38
C ALA A 39 -28.17 5.13 -34.89
N GLN A 40 -26.90 4.97 -34.48
CA GLN A 40 -26.51 4.86 -33.08
C GLN A 40 -25.66 6.04 -32.57
N LEU A 41 -25.00 6.76 -33.47
CA LEU A 41 -24.26 7.97 -33.13
C LEU A 41 -25.17 9.20 -33.20
N ASP A 42 -24.84 10.20 -32.40
CA ASP A 42 -25.64 11.40 -32.25
C ASP A 42 -25.00 12.63 -32.90
N ARG A 43 -25.70 13.75 -32.84
CA ARG A 43 -25.29 15.00 -33.48
C ARG A 43 -23.86 15.45 -33.10
N PRO A 44 -23.44 15.43 -31.81
CA PRO A 44 -22.06 15.70 -31.39
C PRO A 44 -20.97 14.96 -32.18
N TYR A 45 -21.18 13.70 -32.55
CA TYR A 45 -20.21 12.94 -33.34
C TYR A 45 -20.09 13.50 -34.76
N PHE A 46 -21.22 13.68 -35.45
CA PHE A 46 -21.25 14.14 -36.84
C PHE A 46 -20.82 15.60 -37.01
N GLU A 47 -20.91 16.40 -35.96
CA GLU A 47 -20.36 17.76 -35.94
C GLU A 47 -18.85 17.80 -35.63
N ALA A 48 -18.30 16.73 -35.04
CA ALA A 48 -16.88 16.67 -34.68
C ALA A 48 -15.98 16.21 -35.84
N PHE A 49 -16.52 15.49 -36.83
CA PHE A 49 -15.73 14.86 -37.88
C PHE A 49 -16.21 15.19 -39.30
N GLU A 50 -15.27 15.36 -40.21
CA GLU A 50 -15.55 15.53 -41.64
C GLU A 50 -15.90 14.20 -42.30
N LEU A 51 -16.55 14.24 -43.47
CA LEU A 51 -17.01 13.04 -44.19
C LEU A 51 -15.91 12.01 -44.44
N ALA A 52 -14.69 12.47 -44.74
CA ALA A 52 -13.55 11.59 -44.99
C ALA A 52 -13.06 10.88 -43.73
N ASP A 53 -13.09 11.55 -42.57
CA ASP A 53 -12.71 10.96 -41.29
C ASP A 53 -13.78 9.96 -40.84
N ILE A 54 -15.07 10.27 -41.01
CA ILE A 54 -16.16 9.33 -40.74
C ILE A 54 -16.02 8.06 -41.61
N ALA A 55 -15.69 8.21 -42.90
CA ALA A 55 -15.45 7.07 -43.77
C ALA A 55 -14.26 6.21 -43.34
N LEU A 56 -13.19 6.83 -42.82
CA LEU A 56 -12.06 6.11 -42.24
C LEU A 56 -12.49 5.35 -40.98
N HIS A 57 -13.24 5.97 -40.07
CA HIS A 57 -13.75 5.31 -38.86
C HIS A 57 -14.58 4.07 -39.17
N VAL A 58 -15.49 4.18 -40.14
CA VAL A 58 -16.31 3.06 -40.63
C VAL A 58 -15.45 1.97 -41.29
N THR A 59 -14.39 2.36 -42.01
CA THR A 59 -13.47 1.39 -42.62
C THR A 59 -12.69 0.61 -41.56
N LEU A 60 -12.15 1.29 -40.55
CA LEU A 60 -11.48 0.65 -39.43
C LEU A 60 -12.44 -0.26 -38.63
N LEU A 61 -13.69 0.19 -38.45
CA LEU A 61 -14.74 -0.61 -37.81
C LEU A 61 -14.97 -1.94 -38.52
N ALA A 62 -14.98 -1.96 -39.85
CA ALA A 62 -15.21 -3.18 -40.62
C ALA A 62 -14.12 -4.25 -40.39
N ASP A 63 -12.92 -3.84 -39.97
CA ASP A 63 -11.80 -4.72 -39.69
C ASP A 63 -11.73 -5.17 -38.21
N VAL A 64 -12.54 -4.57 -37.32
CA VAL A 64 -12.60 -5.00 -35.91
C VAL A 64 -13.31 -6.36 -35.80
N ASN A 65 -12.64 -7.30 -35.16
CA ASN A 65 -13.16 -8.66 -34.99
C ASN A 65 -12.60 -9.30 -33.70
N PRO A 66 -13.07 -10.50 -33.31
CA PRO A 66 -12.57 -11.19 -32.13
C PRO A 66 -11.04 -11.38 -32.02
N GLU A 67 -10.34 -11.56 -33.14
CA GLU A 67 -8.89 -11.75 -33.18
C GLU A 67 -8.14 -10.41 -33.22
N GLN A 68 -8.79 -9.36 -33.71
CA GLN A 68 -8.29 -7.98 -33.75
C GLN A 68 -9.35 -7.04 -33.13
N PRO A 69 -9.44 -7.00 -31.79
CA PRO A 69 -10.51 -6.30 -31.08
C PRO A 69 -10.35 -4.77 -31.08
N VAL A 70 -9.26 -4.26 -31.66
CA VAL A 70 -8.94 -2.85 -31.81
C VAL A 70 -8.17 -2.64 -33.11
N GLN A 71 -8.56 -1.59 -33.84
CA GLN A 71 -7.85 -1.06 -35.00
C GLN A 71 -7.34 0.34 -34.64
N VAL A 72 -6.07 0.60 -34.97
CA VAL A 72 -5.40 1.87 -34.66
C VAL A 72 -4.84 2.44 -35.94
N HIS A 73 -5.19 3.68 -36.24
CA HIS A 73 -4.62 4.44 -37.34
C HIS A 73 -3.90 5.67 -36.79
N ILE A 74 -2.66 5.89 -37.22
CA ILE A 74 -1.85 7.03 -36.77
C ILE A 74 -1.54 7.92 -37.98
N ARG A 75 -2.05 9.15 -37.94
CA ARG A 75 -1.89 10.15 -39.00
C ARG A 75 -0.93 11.24 -38.52
N PRO A 76 0.26 11.44 -39.14
CA PRO A 76 1.14 12.53 -38.76
C PRO A 76 0.51 13.87 -39.16
N LEU A 77 0.45 14.81 -38.21
CA LEU A 77 -0.07 16.16 -38.46
C LEU A 77 1.07 17.13 -38.79
N ASP A 78 2.16 17.05 -38.02
CA ASP A 78 3.39 17.80 -38.25
C ASP A 78 4.61 17.07 -37.63
N ALA A 79 5.75 17.77 -37.52
CA ALA A 79 7.00 17.18 -37.02
C ALA A 79 6.95 16.75 -35.54
N ALA A 80 6.02 17.29 -34.75
CA ALA A 80 5.91 17.03 -33.30
C ALA A 80 4.57 16.41 -32.88
N ARG A 81 3.55 16.46 -33.75
CA ARG A 81 2.19 16.01 -33.46
C ARG A 81 1.71 14.92 -34.41
N ALA A 82 0.99 13.96 -33.84
CA ALA A 82 0.28 12.93 -34.55
C ALA A 82 -1.15 12.83 -34.04
N GLU A 83 -2.05 12.40 -34.90
CA GLU A 83 -3.40 12.03 -34.55
C GLU A 83 -3.48 10.50 -34.45
N ILE A 84 -4.02 10.00 -33.35
CA ILE A 84 -4.26 8.58 -33.10
C ILE A 84 -5.76 8.36 -33.13
N ILE A 85 -6.20 7.53 -34.07
CA ILE A 85 -7.59 7.11 -34.26
C ILE A 85 -7.68 5.66 -33.81
N ILE A 86 -8.56 5.38 -32.85
CA ILE A 86 -8.75 4.06 -32.24
C ILE A 86 -10.20 3.66 -32.43
N VAL A 87 -10.43 2.52 -33.08
CA VAL A 87 -11.74 1.89 -33.19
C VAL A 87 -11.66 0.52 -32.56
N ALA A 88 -12.44 0.27 -31.51
CA ALA A 88 -12.34 -0.96 -30.72
C ALA A 88 -13.70 -1.40 -30.18
N TYR A 89 -13.78 -2.62 -29.65
CA TYR A 89 -14.90 -2.98 -28.79
C TYR A 89 -14.98 -2.07 -27.57
N ASP A 90 -16.18 -1.59 -27.27
CA ASP A 90 -16.53 -0.92 -26.01
C ASP A 90 -16.49 -1.96 -24.88
N LEU A 91 -15.40 -1.93 -24.13
CA LEU A 91 -15.08 -2.90 -23.10
C LEU A 91 -14.75 -2.14 -21.83
N PHE A 92 -15.58 -2.26 -20.81
CA PHE A 92 -15.39 -1.56 -19.53
C PHE A 92 -13.92 -1.47 -19.04
N GLY A 93 -13.33 -0.27 -19.12
CA GLY A 93 -11.97 0.03 -18.67
C GLY A 93 -10.94 0.15 -19.80
N GLU A 94 -11.33 -0.08 -21.05
CA GLU A 94 -10.56 0.21 -22.25
C GLU A 94 -10.04 1.66 -22.29
N PHE A 95 -10.87 2.63 -21.94
CA PHE A 95 -10.49 4.04 -21.99
C PHE A 95 -9.33 4.34 -21.02
N SER A 96 -9.33 3.69 -19.85
CA SER A 96 -8.19 3.75 -18.93
C SER A 96 -6.93 3.10 -19.50
N LEU A 97 -7.05 1.99 -20.25
CA LEU A 97 -5.88 1.35 -20.87
C LEU A 97 -5.31 2.20 -22.01
N ILE A 98 -6.17 2.82 -22.82
CA ILE A 98 -5.77 3.72 -23.91
C ILE A 98 -4.99 4.92 -23.35
N THR A 99 -5.60 5.65 -22.42
CA THR A 99 -5.01 6.86 -21.84
C THR A 99 -3.76 6.57 -21.01
N GLY A 100 -3.74 5.45 -20.29
CA GLY A 100 -2.56 5.01 -19.56
C GLY A 100 -1.43 4.57 -20.50
N LEU A 101 -1.73 3.91 -21.62
CA LEU A 101 -0.70 3.55 -22.60
C LEU A 101 -0.10 4.81 -23.25
N MET A 102 -0.92 5.81 -23.57
CA MET A 102 -0.42 7.10 -24.05
C MET A 102 0.52 7.76 -23.04
N ALA A 103 0.15 7.75 -21.76
CA ALA A 103 1.00 8.27 -20.68
C ALA A 103 2.32 7.47 -20.54
N ALA A 104 2.28 6.14 -20.67
CA ALA A 104 3.47 5.29 -20.65
C ALA A 104 4.45 5.60 -21.78
N TYR A 105 3.94 6.01 -22.95
CA TYR A 105 4.71 6.51 -24.08
C TYR A 105 5.06 8.00 -23.97
N GLN A 106 4.74 8.65 -22.85
CA GLN A 106 4.97 10.08 -22.58
C GLN A 106 4.35 11.00 -23.65
N LEU A 107 3.19 10.59 -24.17
CA LEU A 107 2.42 11.37 -25.12
C LEU A 107 1.55 12.37 -24.36
N ASN A 108 1.66 13.65 -24.73
CA ASN A 108 0.77 14.69 -24.22
C ASN A 108 -0.47 14.75 -25.10
N ILE A 109 -1.64 14.48 -24.54
CA ILE A 109 -2.93 14.61 -25.24
C ILE A 109 -3.25 16.11 -25.32
N ARG A 110 -3.40 16.63 -26.53
CA ARG A 110 -3.72 18.05 -26.80
C ARG A 110 -5.19 18.27 -27.05
N GLU A 111 -5.78 17.36 -27.82
CA GLU A 111 -7.20 17.33 -28.14
C GLU A 111 -7.66 15.88 -28.15
N GLY A 112 -8.92 15.65 -27.80
CA GLY A 112 -9.50 14.32 -27.75
C GLY A 112 -11.00 14.37 -27.96
N GLN A 113 -11.51 13.46 -28.78
CA GLN A 113 -12.94 13.23 -28.99
C GLN A 113 -13.19 11.72 -28.86
N VAL A 114 -13.93 11.33 -27.85
CA VAL A 114 -14.17 9.93 -27.44
C VAL A 114 -15.65 9.68 -27.52
N PHE A 115 -16.05 8.65 -28.25
CA PHE A 115 -17.45 8.31 -28.47
C PHE A 115 -17.68 6.81 -28.35
N SER A 116 -18.74 6.44 -27.62
CA SER A 116 -19.19 5.05 -27.50
C SER A 116 -20.52 4.86 -28.24
N TYR A 117 -20.68 3.77 -28.99
CA TYR A 117 -21.91 3.44 -29.72
C TYR A 117 -22.25 1.94 -29.62
N GLN A 118 -23.54 1.60 -29.62
CA GLN A 118 -24.03 0.24 -29.30
C GLN A 118 -24.44 -0.58 -30.53
N CYS A 119 -23.59 -1.46 -31.07
CA CYS A 119 -23.96 -2.23 -32.26
C CYS A 119 -25.12 -3.23 -31.98
N GLY A 120 -26.33 -2.91 -32.45
CA GLY A 120 -27.46 -3.85 -32.61
C GLY A 120 -28.31 -4.17 -31.36
N PRO A 121 -29.48 -4.85 -31.52
CA PRO A 121 -30.44 -5.05 -30.43
C PRO A 121 -30.03 -6.14 -29.42
N GLY A 122 -29.67 -5.69 -28.21
CA GLY A 122 -30.09 -6.24 -26.91
C GLY A 122 -29.87 -7.73 -26.60
N GLN A 123 -28.70 -8.06 -26.02
CA GLN A 123 -28.61 -9.07 -24.95
C GLN A 123 -27.76 -8.55 -23.79
N THR A 124 -28.29 -8.67 -22.57
CA THR A 124 -27.57 -8.42 -21.33
C THR A 124 -26.67 -9.62 -21.01
N THR A 125 -25.36 -9.42 -21.00
CA THR A 125 -24.42 -10.38 -20.43
C THR A 125 -24.22 -10.08 -18.93
N PRO A 126 -23.59 -10.97 -18.15
CA PRO A 126 -23.25 -10.72 -16.74
C PRO A 126 -22.40 -9.45 -16.47
N TRP A 127 -21.93 -8.77 -17.53
CA TRP A 127 -20.93 -7.69 -17.49
C TRP A 127 -21.47 -6.27 -17.74
N GLY A 128 -22.76 -6.10 -18.08
CA GLY A 128 -23.32 -4.84 -18.61
C GLY A 128 -23.64 -4.93 -20.11
N HIS A 129 -24.30 -3.93 -20.70
CA HIS A 129 -24.87 -3.99 -22.05
C HIS A 129 -23.85 -4.39 -23.15
N THR A 130 -24.19 -5.47 -23.87
CA THR A 130 -23.66 -6.02 -25.16
C THR A 130 -22.17 -6.30 -25.33
N ASP A 131 -21.85 -7.59 -25.57
CA ASP A 131 -20.92 -7.94 -26.65
C ASP A 131 -21.44 -7.27 -27.94
N GLY A 132 -20.79 -6.19 -28.39
CA GLY A 132 -21.19 -5.45 -29.61
C GLY A 132 -21.08 -3.93 -29.53
N GLY A 133 -20.94 -3.33 -28.35
CA GLY A 133 -20.58 -1.91 -28.28
C GLY A 133 -19.21 -1.67 -28.91
N MET A 134 -19.04 -0.49 -29.50
CA MET A 134 -17.83 -0.07 -30.17
C MET A 134 -17.50 1.36 -29.78
N ILE A 135 -16.21 1.70 -29.79
CA ILE A 135 -15.73 3.04 -29.54
C ILE A 135 -15.07 3.62 -30.78
N VAL A 136 -15.16 4.94 -30.93
CA VAL A 136 -14.34 5.73 -31.85
C VAL A 136 -13.67 6.83 -31.04
N ASP A 137 -12.38 6.65 -30.80
CA ASP A 137 -11.60 7.60 -30.02
C ASP A 137 -10.54 8.23 -30.91
N VAL A 138 -10.54 9.55 -30.98
CA VAL A 138 -9.59 10.34 -31.78
C VAL A 138 -8.84 11.27 -30.86
N PHE A 139 -7.52 11.14 -30.83
CA PHE A 139 -6.65 11.97 -30.00
C PHE A 139 -5.59 12.65 -30.85
N THR A 140 -5.43 13.96 -30.68
CA THR A 140 -4.23 14.66 -31.12
C THR A 140 -3.21 14.63 -30.00
N VAL A 141 -2.06 14.02 -30.26
CA VAL A 141 -0.98 13.83 -29.28
C VAL A 141 0.31 14.49 -29.74
N GLY A 142 1.15 14.88 -28.78
CA GLY A 142 2.51 15.36 -29.03
C GLY A 142 3.54 14.57 -28.23
N GLY A 143 4.60 14.11 -28.90
CA GLY A 143 5.78 13.52 -28.26
C GLY A 143 6.72 14.58 -27.69
N SER A 144 7.74 14.16 -26.95
CA SER A 144 8.84 15.05 -26.50
C SER A 144 10.10 14.83 -27.33
N GLU A 145 11.06 15.76 -27.30
CA GLU A 145 12.36 15.56 -27.96
C GLU A 145 13.12 14.35 -27.39
N THR A 146 12.94 14.08 -26.09
CA THR A 146 13.57 12.95 -25.39
C THR A 146 12.90 11.61 -25.73
N TYR A 147 11.59 11.62 -25.99
CA TYR A 147 10.77 10.46 -26.31
C TYR A 147 9.93 10.74 -27.56
N PRO A 148 10.53 10.65 -28.76
CA PRO A 148 9.82 10.91 -30.01
C PRO A 148 8.82 9.79 -30.31
N PHE A 149 7.64 10.15 -30.80
CA PHE A 149 6.63 9.19 -31.27
C PHE A 149 6.85 8.82 -32.74
N ASP A 150 8.02 8.24 -33.03
CA ASP A 150 8.45 7.83 -34.36
C ASP A 150 7.76 6.54 -34.85
N ALA A 151 8.05 6.10 -36.07
CA ALA A 151 7.44 4.91 -36.66
C ALA A 151 7.66 3.63 -35.84
N THR A 152 8.78 3.52 -35.11
CA THR A 152 9.07 2.36 -34.26
C THR A 152 8.21 2.41 -33.01
N ALA A 153 8.16 3.56 -32.34
CA ALA A 153 7.32 3.79 -31.17
C ALA A 153 5.83 3.62 -31.51
N GLN A 154 5.39 4.10 -32.67
CA GLN A 154 4.03 3.93 -33.20
C GLN A 154 3.69 2.45 -33.40
N ALA A 155 4.55 1.66 -34.04
CA ALA A 155 4.32 0.24 -34.26
C ALA A 155 4.24 -0.54 -32.93
N GLN A 156 5.09 -0.21 -31.96
CA GLN A 156 5.07 -0.83 -30.64
C GLN A 156 3.82 -0.42 -29.85
N PHE A 157 3.40 0.85 -29.90
CA PHE A 157 2.18 1.35 -29.27
C PHE A 157 0.95 0.58 -29.76
N ILE A 158 0.83 0.38 -31.08
CA ILE A 158 -0.27 -0.39 -31.68
C ILE A 158 -0.26 -1.83 -31.15
N ALA A 159 0.89 -2.50 -31.18
CA ALA A 159 1.01 -3.88 -30.71
C ALA A 159 0.65 -4.03 -29.23
N ASP A 160 1.11 -3.10 -28.40
CA ASP A 160 0.83 -3.10 -26.97
C ASP A 160 -0.65 -2.83 -26.68
N LEU A 161 -1.27 -1.87 -27.38
CA LEU A 161 -2.69 -1.58 -27.23
C LEU A 161 -3.54 -2.79 -27.62
N SER A 162 -3.21 -3.44 -28.75
CA SER A 162 -3.86 -4.67 -29.18
C SER A 162 -3.75 -5.78 -28.12
N GLU A 163 -2.58 -5.96 -27.50
CA GLU A 163 -2.42 -6.94 -26.43
C GLU A 163 -3.29 -6.61 -25.21
N LEU A 164 -3.27 -5.35 -24.76
CA LEU A 164 -4.03 -4.88 -23.61
C LEU A 164 -5.55 -5.05 -23.81
N ILE A 165 -6.08 -4.65 -24.96
CA ILE A 165 -7.50 -4.81 -25.30
C ILE A 165 -7.87 -6.30 -25.44
N GLN A 166 -6.99 -7.12 -26.00
CA GLN A 166 -7.22 -8.57 -26.07
C GLN A 166 -7.31 -9.22 -24.68
N ARG A 167 -6.48 -8.79 -23.73
CA ARG A 167 -6.55 -9.24 -22.33
C ARG A 167 -7.84 -8.80 -21.67
N LEU A 168 -8.25 -7.55 -21.88
CA LEU A 168 -9.50 -7.03 -21.35
C LEU A 168 -10.70 -7.84 -21.85
N ARG A 169 -10.74 -8.16 -23.15
CA ARG A 169 -11.76 -9.01 -23.76
C ARG A 169 -11.79 -10.44 -23.19
N LYS A 170 -10.63 -10.98 -22.79
CA LYS A 170 -10.53 -12.28 -22.10
C LYS A 170 -10.96 -12.23 -20.62
N GLY A 171 -11.35 -11.06 -20.12
CA GLY A 171 -11.69 -10.84 -18.70
C GLY A 171 -10.46 -10.72 -17.80
N GLU A 172 -9.25 -10.60 -18.35
CA GLU A 172 -8.00 -10.47 -17.60
C GLU A 172 -7.71 -9.02 -17.17
N VAL A 173 -8.73 -8.30 -16.67
CA VAL A 173 -8.67 -6.86 -16.37
C VAL A 173 -7.47 -6.50 -15.48
N GLN A 174 -7.25 -7.27 -14.41
CA GLN A 174 -6.18 -6.99 -13.46
C GLN A 174 -4.78 -7.18 -14.09
N ARG A 175 -4.60 -8.20 -14.93
CA ARG A 175 -3.32 -8.44 -15.62
C ARG A 175 -3.01 -7.35 -16.63
N ALA A 176 -4.01 -6.90 -17.39
CA ALA A 176 -3.84 -5.80 -18.34
C ALA A 176 -3.38 -4.52 -17.62
N ARG A 177 -3.98 -4.22 -16.45
CA ARG A 177 -3.60 -3.07 -15.62
C ARG A 177 -2.22 -3.22 -15.00
N ASP A 178 -1.88 -4.39 -14.45
CA ASP A 178 -0.55 -4.64 -13.89
C ASP A 178 0.54 -4.46 -14.96
N GLN A 179 0.33 -5.01 -16.17
CA GLN A 179 1.22 -4.84 -17.32
C GLN A 179 1.41 -3.37 -17.71
N LEU A 180 0.34 -2.57 -17.66
CA LEU A 180 0.40 -1.13 -17.97
C LEU A 180 1.08 -0.32 -16.86
N ASN A 181 0.77 -0.63 -15.60
CA ASN A 181 1.33 0.04 -14.43
C ASN A 181 2.85 -0.06 -14.37
N ASP A 182 3.43 -1.20 -14.69
CA ASP A 182 4.89 -1.38 -14.73
C ASP A 182 5.57 -0.36 -15.67
N ARG A 183 4.93 -0.05 -16.80
CA ARG A 183 5.43 0.92 -17.78
C ARG A 183 5.19 2.37 -17.37
N LEU A 184 4.08 2.63 -16.67
CA LEU A 184 3.77 3.95 -16.15
C LEU A 184 4.78 4.42 -15.10
N ILE A 185 5.35 3.52 -14.29
CA ILE A 185 6.39 3.86 -13.30
C ILE A 185 7.55 4.60 -13.94
N ASP A 186 8.04 4.11 -15.08
CA ASP A 186 9.17 4.70 -15.79
C ASP A 186 8.81 6.09 -16.35
N SER A 187 7.59 6.24 -16.87
CA SER A 187 7.09 7.53 -17.38
C SER A 187 6.95 8.59 -16.27
N PHE A 188 6.39 8.22 -15.11
CA PHE A 188 6.21 9.15 -13.99
C PHE A 188 7.54 9.58 -13.38
N ARG A 189 8.52 8.68 -13.32
CA ARG A 189 9.89 9.01 -12.86
C ARG A 189 10.61 9.97 -13.80
N ALA A 190 10.37 9.87 -15.11
CA ALA A 190 10.97 10.76 -16.10
C ALA A 190 10.33 12.16 -16.10
N ALA A 191 9.04 12.27 -15.77
CA ALA A 191 8.27 13.51 -15.90
C ALA A 191 8.60 14.61 -14.87
N GLN A 192 9.40 14.31 -13.82
CA GLN A 192 9.76 15.16 -12.66
C GLN A 192 9.26 16.63 -12.75
N PRO A 193 7.97 16.90 -12.46
CA PRO A 193 7.47 18.26 -12.51
C PRO A 193 8.16 19.08 -11.42
N THR A 194 8.37 20.37 -11.69
CA THR A 194 8.79 21.30 -10.64
C THR A 194 7.61 21.50 -9.70
N LEU A 195 7.53 20.67 -8.66
CA LEU A 195 6.45 20.74 -7.67
C LEU A 195 6.48 22.12 -6.99
N THR A 196 5.50 22.96 -7.30
CA THR A 196 5.19 24.11 -6.47
C THR A 196 4.52 23.61 -5.19
N SER A 197 4.78 24.27 -4.06
CA SER A 197 4.33 23.85 -2.72
C SER A 197 2.82 23.99 -2.47
N GLY A 198 2.01 24.10 -3.53
CA GLY A 198 0.56 24.30 -3.48
C GLY A 198 -0.22 23.09 -4.00
N LEU A 199 -1.54 23.13 -3.80
CA LEU A 199 -2.48 22.24 -4.47
C LEU A 199 -2.53 22.58 -5.96
N ALA A 200 -2.82 21.58 -6.79
CA ALA A 200 -3.06 21.78 -8.22
C ALA A 200 -4.32 22.65 -8.41
N SER A 201 -4.34 23.52 -9.43
CA SER A 201 -5.57 24.21 -9.79
C SER A 201 -6.59 23.17 -10.30
N VAL A 202 -7.80 23.20 -9.75
CA VAL A 202 -8.89 22.33 -10.19
C VAL A 202 -10.24 23.00 -9.97
N GLU A 203 -10.94 23.27 -11.06
CA GLU A 203 -12.32 23.73 -11.06
C GLU A 203 -13.19 22.63 -11.64
N ILE A 204 -14.18 22.19 -10.87
CA ILE A 204 -15.12 21.13 -11.26
C ILE A 204 -16.53 21.68 -11.18
N ASP A 205 -17.17 21.70 -12.34
CA ASP A 205 -18.61 21.91 -12.46
C ASP A 205 -19.27 20.59 -12.87
N ILE A 206 -20.37 20.25 -12.19
CA ILE A 206 -21.12 19.02 -12.49
C ILE A 206 -22.51 19.45 -12.91
N ASP A 207 -22.76 19.31 -14.21
CA ASP A 207 -24.03 19.60 -14.85
C ASP A 207 -24.85 18.31 -14.98
N ASN A 208 -25.99 18.33 -14.33
CA ASN A 208 -26.95 17.23 -14.34
C ASN A 208 -28.27 17.62 -15.01
N GLU A 209 -28.28 18.70 -15.78
CA GLU A 209 -29.45 19.25 -16.47
C GLU A 209 -29.30 19.21 -18.00
N SER A 210 -28.12 19.48 -18.55
CA SER A 210 -27.94 19.60 -20.02
C SER A 210 -28.14 18.31 -20.81
N SER A 211 -27.74 17.17 -20.26
CA SER A 211 -27.93 15.86 -20.91
C SER A 211 -29.07 15.08 -20.24
N PRO A 212 -30.00 14.47 -20.99
CA PRO A 212 -31.02 13.60 -20.39
C PRO A 212 -30.42 12.28 -19.87
N ASP A 213 -29.31 11.83 -20.45
CA ASP A 213 -28.77 10.48 -20.25
C ASP A 213 -27.53 10.46 -19.32
N TRP A 214 -26.71 11.52 -19.34
CA TRP A 214 -25.38 11.51 -18.72
C TRP A 214 -25.14 12.65 -17.73
N THR A 215 -24.40 12.36 -16.68
CA THR A 215 -23.90 13.40 -15.77
C THR A 215 -22.67 14.01 -16.41
N VAL A 216 -22.74 15.30 -16.74
CA VAL A 216 -21.67 16.02 -17.44
C VAL A 216 -20.75 16.64 -16.40
N VAL A 217 -19.45 16.34 -16.48
CA VAL A 217 -18.42 16.95 -15.64
C VAL A 217 -17.56 17.85 -16.51
N HIS A 218 -17.56 19.14 -16.19
CA HIS A 218 -16.63 20.11 -16.73
C HIS A 218 -15.47 20.27 -15.76
N LEU A 219 -14.27 20.00 -16.25
CA LEU A 219 -13.03 20.04 -15.49
C LEU A 219 -12.08 21.04 -16.13
N THR A 220 -11.69 22.07 -15.38
CA THR A 220 -10.57 22.94 -15.76
C THR A 220 -9.45 22.74 -14.75
N ALA A 221 -8.27 22.34 -15.21
CA ALA A 221 -7.15 22.07 -14.32
C ALA A 221 -5.79 22.25 -15.02
N ASP A 222 -4.72 22.45 -14.25
CA ASP A 222 -3.36 22.46 -14.82
C ASP A 222 -3.04 21.09 -15.44
N ASP A 223 -2.20 21.00 -16.46
CA ASP A 223 -1.82 19.70 -17.01
C ASP A 223 -1.04 18.88 -15.97
N SER A 224 -1.31 17.58 -15.87
CA SER A 224 -0.57 16.68 -14.98
C SER A 224 -0.37 15.34 -15.66
N PRO A 225 0.88 14.85 -15.72
CA PRO A 225 1.18 13.58 -16.35
C PRO A 225 0.28 12.47 -15.82
N GLY A 226 -0.32 11.70 -16.73
CA GLY A 226 -1.16 10.55 -16.39
C GLY A 226 -2.48 10.86 -15.67
N PHE A 227 -2.90 12.12 -15.52
CA PHE A 227 -4.14 12.45 -14.81
C PHE A 227 -5.39 11.79 -15.41
N LEU A 228 -5.54 11.84 -16.74
CA LEU A 228 -6.69 11.24 -17.40
C LEU A 228 -6.75 9.71 -17.21
N TYR A 229 -5.59 9.06 -17.21
CA TYR A 229 -5.47 7.64 -16.84
C TYR A 229 -5.91 7.41 -15.40
N THR A 230 -5.34 8.16 -14.46
CA THR A 230 -5.63 8.00 -13.04
C THR A 230 -7.12 8.21 -12.75
N LEU A 231 -7.72 9.23 -13.37
CA LEU A 231 -9.15 9.53 -13.24
C LEU A 231 -10.02 8.45 -13.85
N SER A 232 -9.78 8.07 -15.11
CA SER A 232 -10.57 7.04 -15.78
C SER A 232 -10.48 5.69 -15.08
N ASN A 233 -9.29 5.32 -14.58
CA ASN A 233 -9.11 4.12 -13.78
C ASN A 233 -9.88 4.19 -12.46
N ALA A 234 -9.78 5.30 -11.73
CA ALA A 234 -10.49 5.50 -10.47
C ALA A 234 -12.02 5.48 -10.64
N LEU A 235 -12.54 6.03 -11.73
CA LEU A 235 -13.97 5.97 -12.06
C LEU A 235 -14.40 4.53 -12.39
N ALA A 236 -13.63 3.83 -13.22
CA ALA A 236 -13.90 2.44 -13.59
C ALA A 236 -13.88 1.49 -12.38
N MET A 237 -12.96 1.69 -11.43
CA MET A 237 -12.92 0.91 -10.18
C MET A 237 -14.21 1.03 -9.35
N ARG A 238 -14.90 2.17 -9.45
CA ARG A 238 -16.12 2.49 -8.71
C ARG A 238 -17.38 2.30 -9.53
N HIS A 239 -17.29 1.51 -10.60
CA HIS A 239 -18.39 1.21 -11.52
C HIS A 239 -19.01 2.45 -12.17
N MET A 240 -18.24 3.53 -12.31
CA MET A 240 -18.60 4.65 -13.16
C MET A 240 -17.96 4.45 -14.53
N TYR A 241 -18.72 4.77 -15.57
CA TYR A 241 -18.32 4.59 -16.96
C TYR A 241 -18.35 5.94 -17.68
N ILE A 242 -17.35 6.18 -18.50
CA ILE A 242 -17.20 7.39 -19.29
C ILE A 242 -17.75 7.10 -20.69
N HIS A 243 -18.87 7.71 -21.04
CA HIS A 243 -19.53 7.52 -22.34
C HIS A 243 -18.93 8.39 -23.44
N GLY A 244 -18.48 9.58 -23.07
CA GLY A 244 -17.92 10.54 -24.00
C GLY A 244 -16.94 11.47 -23.31
N VAL A 245 -15.91 11.88 -24.06
CA VAL A 245 -14.90 12.84 -23.59
C VAL A 245 -14.61 13.82 -24.70
N ARG A 246 -14.57 15.11 -24.32
CA ARG A 246 -13.96 16.15 -25.13
C ARG A 246 -12.83 16.79 -24.35
N ILE A 247 -11.61 16.67 -24.88
CA ILE A 247 -10.38 17.20 -24.29
C ILE A 247 -9.94 18.39 -25.10
N GLN A 248 -9.65 19.50 -24.44
CA GLN A 248 -9.05 20.69 -25.05
C GLN A 248 -7.94 21.20 -24.13
N SER A 249 -6.69 21.10 -24.57
CA SER A 249 -5.54 21.60 -23.84
C SER A 249 -5.03 22.90 -24.47
N HIS A 250 -5.09 23.99 -23.72
CA HIS A 250 -4.56 25.29 -24.12
C HIS A 250 -3.41 25.70 -23.19
N ALA A 251 -2.20 25.78 -23.75
CA ALA A 251 -0.97 26.02 -22.99
C ALA A 251 -0.78 25.00 -21.85
N ASP A 252 -0.80 25.45 -20.59
CA ASP A 252 -0.59 24.63 -19.39
C ASP A 252 -1.90 24.21 -18.69
N GLN A 253 -3.07 24.56 -19.27
CA GLN A 253 -4.38 24.19 -18.72
C GLN A 253 -5.15 23.25 -19.66
N VAL A 254 -5.82 22.29 -19.03
CA VAL A 254 -6.68 21.31 -19.69
C VAL A 254 -8.13 21.62 -19.32
N GLN A 255 -8.99 21.67 -20.34
CA GLN A 255 -10.43 21.79 -20.23
C GLN A 255 -11.07 20.51 -20.78
N ASP A 256 -11.59 19.69 -19.86
CA ASP A 256 -12.22 18.42 -20.18
C ASP A 256 -13.71 18.49 -19.93
N ARG A 257 -14.49 17.96 -20.88
CA ARG A 257 -15.91 17.64 -20.70
C ARG A 257 -16.06 16.13 -20.74
N LEU A 258 -16.46 15.55 -19.60
CA LEU A 258 -16.64 14.10 -19.42
C LEU A 258 -18.13 13.81 -19.26
N GLU A 259 -18.66 12.86 -20.04
CA GLU A 259 -20.02 12.35 -19.89
C GLU A 259 -19.98 11.04 -19.11
N ILE A 260 -20.51 11.03 -17.90
CA ILE A 260 -20.34 9.93 -16.94
C ILE A 260 -21.71 9.33 -16.58
N GLY A 261 -21.76 7.99 -16.52
CA GLY A 261 -22.89 7.22 -16.04
C GLY A 261 -22.46 6.05 -15.16
N TRP A 262 -23.42 5.30 -14.64
CA TRP A 262 -23.12 4.02 -13.98
C TRP A 262 -22.81 2.94 -15.03
N ARG A 263 -21.91 2.02 -14.70
CA ARG A 263 -21.55 0.87 -15.56
C ARG A 263 -22.76 0.04 -16.03
N ARG A 264 -23.78 -0.09 -15.18
CA ARG A 264 -25.01 -0.84 -15.50
C ARG A 264 -26.06 0.02 -16.22
N GLY A 265 -25.67 1.20 -16.69
CA GLY A 265 -26.54 2.21 -17.28
C GLY A 265 -27.13 3.15 -16.24
N GLY A 266 -27.53 4.33 -16.72
CA GLY A 266 -28.22 5.34 -15.94
C GLY A 266 -27.33 6.47 -15.44
N LYS A 267 -27.91 7.67 -15.45
CA LYS A 267 -27.34 8.91 -14.96
C LYS A 267 -27.06 8.89 -13.46
N ILE A 268 -26.00 9.54 -13.01
CA ILE A 268 -25.72 9.73 -11.58
C ILE A 268 -26.60 10.88 -11.10
N VAL A 269 -27.70 10.58 -10.40
CA VAL A 269 -28.69 11.61 -9.99
C VAL A 269 -28.77 11.83 -8.48
N SER A 270 -28.29 10.88 -7.68
CA SER A 270 -28.39 11.02 -6.23
C SER A 270 -27.45 12.13 -5.74
N PRO A 271 -27.88 12.99 -4.79
CA PRO A 271 -27.00 14.02 -4.23
C PRO A 271 -25.71 13.45 -3.64
N GLN A 272 -25.78 12.25 -3.07
CA GLN A 272 -24.61 11.53 -2.57
C GLN A 272 -23.68 11.09 -3.70
N GLY A 273 -24.20 10.52 -4.79
CA GLY A 273 -23.38 10.08 -5.92
C GLY A 273 -22.71 11.26 -6.64
N LEU A 274 -23.41 12.40 -6.76
CA LEU A 274 -22.82 13.62 -7.32
C LEU A 274 -21.72 14.21 -6.44
N LEU A 275 -21.91 14.17 -5.12
CA LEU A 275 -20.88 14.56 -4.18
C LEU A 275 -19.67 13.63 -4.27
N GLU A 276 -19.88 12.30 -4.25
CA GLU A 276 -18.81 11.31 -4.38
C GLU A 276 -18.02 11.49 -5.67
N LEU A 277 -18.70 11.66 -6.82
CA LEU A 277 -18.06 11.97 -8.10
C LEU A 277 -17.18 13.23 -8.01
N ARG A 278 -17.72 14.32 -7.44
CA ARG A 278 -16.95 15.56 -7.25
C ARG A 278 -15.70 15.31 -6.40
N LEU A 279 -15.85 14.65 -5.24
CA LEU A 279 -14.73 14.37 -4.33
C LEU A 279 -13.68 13.47 -4.99
N ILE A 280 -14.08 12.42 -5.72
CA ILE A 280 -13.15 11.51 -6.42
C ILE A 280 -12.35 12.27 -7.48
N VAL A 281 -13.02 13.01 -8.36
CA VAL A 281 -12.34 13.78 -9.43
C VAL A 281 -11.34 14.75 -8.81
N THR A 282 -11.76 15.43 -7.74
CA THR A 282 -10.94 16.39 -7.01
C THR A 282 -9.71 15.74 -6.36
N LEU A 283 -9.91 14.65 -5.60
CA LEU A 283 -8.85 13.96 -4.89
C LEU A 283 -7.86 13.28 -5.84
N ILE A 284 -8.35 12.66 -6.91
CA ILE A 284 -7.49 12.06 -7.92
C ILE A 284 -6.63 13.11 -8.60
N LYS A 285 -7.19 14.29 -8.90
CA LYS A 285 -6.40 15.39 -9.46
C LYS A 285 -5.27 15.79 -8.52
N GLN A 286 -5.59 16.03 -7.25
CA GLN A 286 -4.60 16.46 -6.27
C GLN A 286 -3.57 15.36 -5.96
N PHE A 287 -4.00 14.11 -5.83
CA PHE A 287 -3.11 12.99 -5.56
C PHE A 287 -2.17 12.70 -6.74
N THR A 288 -2.67 12.77 -7.98
CA THR A 288 -1.84 12.58 -9.19
C THR A 288 -0.69 13.59 -9.24
N TYR A 289 -0.93 14.83 -8.83
CA TYR A 289 0.11 15.86 -8.76
C TYR A 289 1.27 15.45 -7.83
N PHE A 290 0.97 14.85 -6.66
CA PHE A 290 1.99 14.37 -5.72
C PHE A 290 2.53 12.97 -6.05
N LEU A 291 1.92 12.25 -6.98
CA LEU A 291 2.28 10.87 -7.31
C LEU A 291 3.73 10.73 -7.80
N THR A 292 4.23 11.75 -8.50
CA THR A 292 5.62 11.80 -8.98
C THR A 292 6.66 11.88 -7.85
N SER A 293 6.25 12.27 -6.64
CA SER A 293 7.10 12.28 -5.44
C SER A 293 7.08 10.98 -4.66
N ALA A 294 6.20 10.04 -5.01
CA ALA A 294 6.12 8.75 -4.35
C ALA A 294 7.36 7.88 -4.67
N PRO A 295 7.86 7.05 -3.72
CA PRO A 295 8.94 6.09 -3.98
C PRO A 295 8.59 5.13 -5.14
N ASP A 296 7.33 4.71 -5.19
CA ASP A 296 6.74 3.93 -6.27
C ASP A 296 5.34 4.50 -6.62
N PRO A 297 5.23 5.29 -7.72
CA PRO A 297 3.98 5.88 -8.19
C PRO A 297 2.86 4.87 -8.43
N ALA A 298 3.17 3.69 -8.98
CA ALA A 298 2.13 2.70 -9.31
C ALA A 298 1.56 2.05 -8.04
N LYS A 299 2.42 1.75 -7.06
CA LYS A 299 1.96 1.26 -5.74
C LYS A 299 1.14 2.32 -5.02
N ALA A 300 1.61 3.57 -5.01
CA ALA A 300 0.90 4.67 -4.40
C ALA A 300 -0.51 4.82 -4.98
N LEU A 301 -0.64 4.77 -6.31
CA LEU A 301 -1.93 4.84 -6.97
C LEU A 301 -2.84 3.66 -6.62
N ARG A 302 -2.32 2.43 -6.71
CA ARG A 302 -3.07 1.20 -6.38
C ARG A 302 -3.62 1.24 -4.95
N HIS A 303 -2.76 1.58 -3.98
CA HIS A 303 -3.17 1.64 -2.58
C HIS A 303 -4.10 2.83 -2.30
N PHE A 304 -3.94 3.94 -3.03
CA PHE A 304 -4.85 5.08 -2.91
C PHE A 304 -6.25 4.75 -3.43
N ASP A 305 -6.35 4.02 -4.54
CA ASP A 305 -7.63 3.51 -5.03
C ASP A 305 -8.30 2.59 -4.01
N MET A 306 -7.55 1.68 -3.39
CA MET A 306 -8.07 0.81 -2.31
C MET A 306 -8.53 1.60 -1.08
N LEU A 307 -7.81 2.69 -0.73
CA LEU A 307 -8.19 3.58 0.36
C LEU A 307 -9.51 4.29 0.03
N LEU A 308 -9.62 4.89 -1.15
CA LEU A 308 -10.82 5.58 -1.61
C LEU A 308 -12.03 4.64 -1.65
N ASP A 309 -11.87 3.40 -2.13
CA ASP A 309 -12.96 2.40 -2.12
C ASP A 309 -13.47 2.14 -0.71
N ARG A 310 -12.56 2.06 0.26
CA ARG A 310 -12.91 1.86 1.66
C ARG A 310 -13.66 3.06 2.24
N LEU A 311 -13.16 4.28 2.00
CA LEU A 311 -13.75 5.54 2.49
C LEU A 311 -15.13 5.81 1.87
N THR A 312 -15.34 5.40 0.62
CA THR A 312 -16.66 5.45 -0.03
C THR A 312 -17.59 4.42 0.59
N ALA A 313 -17.13 3.17 0.79
CA ALA A 313 -17.96 2.08 1.30
C ALA A 313 -18.46 2.30 2.74
N ASP A 314 -17.69 3.00 3.59
CA ASP A 314 -18.11 3.33 4.96
C ASP A 314 -18.69 4.74 5.12
N GLY A 315 -18.78 5.50 4.02
CA GLY A 315 -19.35 6.86 4.00
C GLY A 315 -18.46 7.93 4.64
N SER A 316 -17.23 7.60 5.05
CA SER A 316 -16.33 8.51 5.75
C SER A 316 -15.56 9.46 4.81
N LEU A 317 -15.66 9.27 3.48
CA LEU A 317 -14.97 10.11 2.50
C LEU A 317 -15.25 11.61 2.69
N ARG A 318 -16.50 11.96 2.99
CA ARG A 318 -16.91 13.36 3.21
C ARG A 318 -16.23 13.99 4.43
N ASP A 319 -16.16 13.26 5.53
CA ASP A 319 -15.58 13.76 6.79
C ASP A 319 -14.05 13.84 6.70
N THR A 320 -13.47 13.00 5.85
CA THR A 320 -12.03 12.88 5.63
C THR A 320 -11.51 13.89 4.59
N PHE A 321 -12.35 14.33 3.66
CA PHE A 321 -11.97 15.19 2.54
C PHE A 321 -11.22 16.47 2.93
N PRO A 322 -11.60 17.25 3.97
CA PRO A 322 -10.88 18.47 4.33
C PRO A 322 -9.40 18.24 4.64
N TRP A 323 -9.07 17.07 5.19
CA TRP A 323 -7.69 16.70 5.48
C TRP A 323 -6.94 16.23 4.21
N LEU A 324 -7.60 15.44 3.36
CA LEU A 324 -7.06 15.04 2.06
C LEU A 324 -6.88 16.23 1.10
N TRP A 325 -7.40 17.40 1.45
CA TRP A 325 -7.22 18.64 0.70
C TRP A 325 -5.95 19.43 1.11
N GLU A 326 -5.14 18.93 2.04
CA GLU A 326 -3.87 19.57 2.41
C GLU A 326 -2.70 19.00 1.59
N ALA A 327 -1.91 19.87 0.95
CA ALA A 327 -0.79 19.48 0.08
C ALA A 327 0.23 18.57 0.78
N GLU A 328 0.63 18.90 2.00
CA GLU A 328 1.56 18.09 2.80
C GLU A 328 0.98 16.72 3.16
N SER A 329 -0.32 16.65 3.43
CA SER A 329 -1.03 15.41 3.75
C SER A 329 -1.10 14.48 2.54
N LEU A 330 -1.40 15.00 1.35
CA LEU A 330 -1.38 14.22 0.10
C LEU A 330 0.02 13.74 -0.29
N LYS A 331 1.04 14.59 -0.10
CA LYS A 331 2.43 14.21 -0.33
C LYS A 331 2.90 13.12 0.64
N ALA A 332 2.53 13.25 1.91
CA ALA A 332 2.80 12.23 2.91
C ALA A 332 2.09 10.92 2.58
N LEU A 333 0.82 10.99 2.16
CA LEU A 333 0.04 9.84 1.73
C LEU A 333 0.68 9.17 0.50
N ALA A 334 1.07 9.93 -0.53
CA ALA A 334 1.75 9.39 -1.70
C ALA A 334 3.06 8.67 -1.33
N THR A 335 3.84 9.24 -0.41
CA THR A 335 5.05 8.60 0.12
C THR A 335 4.74 7.28 0.82
N VAL A 336 3.81 7.28 1.77
CA VAL A 336 3.45 6.09 2.57
C VAL A 336 2.88 4.99 1.67
N LEU A 337 1.92 5.33 0.82
CA LEU A 337 1.27 4.40 -0.08
C LEU A 337 2.23 3.85 -1.15
N GLY A 338 3.24 4.63 -1.55
CA GLY A 338 4.27 4.21 -2.50
C GLY A 338 5.45 3.45 -1.87
N SER A 339 5.51 3.30 -0.54
CA SER A 339 6.71 2.78 0.12
C SER A 339 6.82 1.25 0.10
N SER A 340 5.75 0.51 0.42
CA SER A 340 5.81 -0.95 0.56
C SER A 340 4.45 -1.63 0.50
N ASP A 341 4.35 -2.69 -0.33
CA ASP A 341 3.16 -3.56 -0.38
C ASP A 341 2.99 -4.36 0.91
N PHE A 342 4.10 -4.78 1.54
CA PHE A 342 4.07 -5.49 2.82
C PHE A 342 3.48 -4.61 3.91
N LEU A 343 3.95 -3.36 4.02
CA LEU A 343 3.39 -2.42 5.01
C LEU A 343 1.93 -2.16 4.72
N TRP A 344 1.56 -2.00 3.44
CA TRP A 344 0.16 -1.81 3.07
C TRP A 344 -0.73 -3.00 3.47
N GLU A 345 -0.41 -4.21 3.01
CA GLU A 345 -1.27 -5.38 3.17
C GLU A 345 -1.36 -5.89 4.60
N ASP A 346 -0.21 -5.96 5.28
CA ASP A 346 -0.14 -6.58 6.61
C ASP A 346 -0.41 -5.59 7.74
N TYR A 347 -0.37 -4.28 7.45
CA TYR A 347 -0.43 -3.26 8.51
C TYR A 347 -1.38 -2.09 8.21
N LEU A 348 -1.10 -1.27 7.19
CA LEU A 348 -1.84 -0.02 6.94
C LEU A 348 -3.30 -0.27 6.58
N ARG A 349 -3.56 -1.25 5.70
CA ARG A 349 -4.92 -1.59 5.24
C ARG A 349 -5.83 -2.02 6.39
N GLN A 350 -5.28 -2.68 7.40
CA GLN A 350 -6.03 -3.11 8.58
C GLN A 350 -6.31 -1.96 9.57
N GLN A 351 -5.68 -0.80 9.37
CA GLN A 351 -5.70 0.34 10.28
C GLN A 351 -6.10 1.65 9.57
N TYR A 352 -6.89 1.56 8.49
CA TYR A 352 -7.27 2.72 7.67
C TYR A 352 -7.86 3.88 8.49
N ALA A 353 -8.62 3.58 9.55
CA ALA A 353 -9.21 4.60 10.43
C ALA A 353 -8.16 5.39 11.23
N MET A 354 -6.98 4.81 11.48
CA MET A 354 -5.85 5.48 12.14
C MET A 354 -4.84 6.06 11.15
N LEU A 355 -4.83 5.59 9.90
CA LEU A 355 -3.89 6.02 8.86
C LEU A 355 -3.84 7.54 8.73
N LEU A 356 -4.99 8.16 8.51
CA LEU A 356 -5.06 9.60 8.23
C LEU A 356 -4.82 10.45 9.48
N PRO A 357 -5.42 10.15 10.65
CA PRO A 357 -5.08 10.85 11.89
C PRO A 357 -3.60 10.81 12.24
N VAL A 358 -2.93 9.66 12.09
CA VAL A 358 -1.52 9.54 12.46
C VAL A 358 -0.60 10.17 11.43
N ILE A 359 -0.91 10.09 10.12
CA ILE A 359 -0.17 10.86 9.11
C ILE A 359 -0.27 12.35 9.44
N LYS A 360 -1.47 12.86 9.76
CA LYS A 360 -1.67 14.25 10.17
C LYS A 360 -0.82 14.64 11.37
N GLU A 361 -0.89 13.84 12.44
CA GLU A 361 -0.11 14.08 13.65
C GLU A 361 1.40 14.12 13.35
N THR A 362 1.87 13.21 12.49
CA THR A 362 3.29 13.09 12.12
C THR A 362 3.75 14.22 11.19
N THR A 363 2.87 14.74 10.33
CA THR A 363 3.18 15.88 9.46
C THR A 363 3.21 17.18 10.25
N GLU A 364 2.27 17.39 11.17
CA GLU A 364 2.14 18.60 11.99
C GLU A 364 3.16 18.65 13.15
N ALA A 365 3.45 17.50 13.77
CA ALA A 365 4.28 17.41 14.96
C ALA A 365 5.38 16.35 14.79
N ASN A 366 6.62 16.81 14.62
CA ASN A 366 7.79 15.94 14.54
C ASN A 366 8.52 15.86 15.88
N TYR A 367 8.01 15.04 16.81
CA TYR A 367 8.68 14.79 18.08
C TYR A 367 8.80 13.30 18.39
N ARG A 368 9.95 12.94 18.99
CA ARG A 368 10.13 11.65 19.64
C ARG A 368 9.36 11.67 20.93
N VAL A 369 8.50 10.67 21.11
CA VAL A 369 7.90 10.39 22.40
C VAL A 369 8.93 9.55 23.14
N ASP A 370 9.51 10.12 24.20
CA ASP A 370 10.46 9.36 25.00
C ASP A 370 9.77 8.24 25.78
N LYS A 371 10.57 7.31 26.29
CA LYS A 371 10.07 6.15 27.02
C LYS A 371 9.27 6.51 28.28
N ALA A 372 9.60 7.60 28.96
CA ALA A 372 8.89 8.02 30.17
C ALA A 372 7.50 8.55 29.84
N GLU A 373 7.39 9.32 28.75
CA GLU A 373 6.12 9.80 28.22
C GLU A 373 5.26 8.63 27.71
N LEU A 374 5.82 7.69 26.93
CA LEU A 374 5.12 6.47 26.51
C LEU A 374 4.58 5.69 27.72
N THR A 375 5.38 5.55 28.78
CA THR A 375 4.98 4.90 30.03
C THR A 375 3.80 5.62 30.67
N TRP A 376 3.88 6.95 30.77
CA TRP A 376 2.81 7.75 31.35
C TRP A 376 1.52 7.63 30.53
N GLN A 377 1.59 7.73 29.20
CA GLN A 377 0.43 7.62 28.30
C GLN A 377 -0.25 6.25 28.42
N LEU A 378 0.52 5.15 28.41
CA LEU A 378 -0.04 3.80 28.62
C LEU A 378 -0.73 3.69 29.98
N GLN A 379 -0.12 4.23 31.04
CA GLN A 379 -0.75 4.22 32.37
C GLN A 379 -2.07 5.00 32.41
N GLN A 380 -2.18 6.13 31.70
CA GLN A 380 -3.46 6.84 31.60
C GLN A 380 -4.51 6.04 30.84
N ALA A 381 -4.13 5.42 29.70
CA ALA A 381 -5.02 4.56 28.93
C ALA A 381 -5.56 3.38 29.77
N LEU A 382 -4.68 2.73 30.56
CA LEU A 382 -5.06 1.62 31.44
C LEU A 382 -5.91 2.05 32.64
N LYS A 383 -5.72 3.27 33.16
CA LYS A 383 -6.55 3.83 34.24
C LYS A 383 -7.98 4.14 33.79
N GLY A 384 -8.17 4.53 32.53
CA GLY A 384 -9.48 4.78 31.94
C GLY A 384 -10.31 3.51 31.69
N ALA A 385 -9.69 2.33 31.77
CA ALA A 385 -10.34 1.05 31.52
C ALA A 385 -10.78 0.36 32.82
N GLU A 386 -12.04 -0.09 32.87
CA GLU A 386 -12.65 -0.64 34.08
C GLU A 386 -12.41 -2.15 34.24
N SER A 387 -12.68 -2.94 33.19
CA SER A 387 -12.56 -4.40 33.24
C SER A 387 -11.18 -4.91 32.79
N SER A 388 -10.92 -6.20 33.03
CA SER A 388 -9.70 -6.84 32.52
C SER A 388 -9.63 -6.85 31.00
N GLU A 389 -10.79 -6.98 30.34
CA GLU A 389 -10.89 -7.02 28.89
C GLU A 389 -10.70 -5.63 28.29
N ASP A 390 -11.25 -4.60 28.94
CA ASP A 390 -11.05 -3.20 28.52
C ASP A 390 -9.58 -2.80 28.65
N LYS A 391 -8.89 -3.25 29.71
CA LYS A 391 -7.45 -3.00 29.90
C LYS A 391 -6.61 -3.68 28.83
N LYS A 392 -6.96 -4.92 28.47
CA LYS A 392 -6.34 -5.63 27.35
C LYS A 392 -6.56 -4.89 26.03
N ALA A 393 -7.78 -4.42 25.78
CA ALA A 393 -8.10 -3.63 24.59
C ALA A 393 -7.32 -2.30 24.55
N ALA A 394 -7.26 -1.59 25.68
CA ALA A 394 -6.54 -0.32 25.81
C ALA A 394 -5.03 -0.48 25.60
N LEU A 395 -4.41 -1.53 26.16
CA LEU A 395 -2.99 -1.84 25.95
C LEU A 395 -2.68 -2.07 24.46
N ASN A 396 -3.50 -2.84 23.77
CA ASN A 396 -3.27 -3.15 22.36
C ASN A 396 -3.60 -1.96 21.44
N ALA A 397 -4.61 -1.17 21.77
CA ALA A 397 -4.91 0.07 21.05
C ALA A 397 -3.75 1.08 21.17
N PHE A 398 -3.16 1.22 22.36
CA PHE A 398 -1.97 2.03 22.58
C PHE A 398 -0.78 1.50 21.78
N LYS A 399 -0.47 0.20 21.90
CA LYS A 399 0.60 -0.47 21.16
C LYS A 399 0.49 -0.23 19.65
N ASP A 400 -0.67 -0.53 19.08
CA ASP A 400 -0.89 -0.43 17.63
C ASP A 400 -0.77 1.02 17.16
N ARG A 401 -1.35 1.98 17.91
CA ARG A 401 -1.24 3.41 17.58
C ARG A 401 0.21 3.88 17.60
N GLU A 402 0.96 3.60 18.66
CA GLU A 402 2.34 4.08 18.79
C GLU A 402 3.28 3.42 17.79
N MET A 403 3.12 2.12 17.54
CA MET A 403 3.88 1.40 16.51
C MET A 403 3.61 2.03 15.14
N PHE A 404 2.34 2.31 14.83
CA PHE A 404 1.95 3.00 13.61
C PHE A 404 2.55 4.41 13.50
N ARG A 405 2.55 5.20 14.58
CA ARG A 405 3.18 6.53 14.61
C ARG A 405 4.68 6.46 14.34
N ILE A 406 5.38 5.52 14.97
CA ILE A 406 6.83 5.33 14.78
C ILE A 406 7.12 4.94 13.32
N ASP A 407 6.35 4.01 12.76
CA ASP A 407 6.45 3.58 11.36
C ASP A 407 6.25 4.75 10.37
N MET A 408 5.20 5.56 10.58
CA MET A 408 4.90 6.72 9.72
C MET A 408 6.00 7.77 9.82
N ARG A 409 6.51 8.03 11.02
CA ARG A 409 7.60 8.98 11.20
C ARG A 409 8.87 8.53 10.49
N HIS A 410 9.21 7.25 10.53
CA HIS A 410 10.37 6.74 9.81
C HIS A 410 10.22 6.88 8.29
N LEU A 411 9.04 6.60 7.72
CA LEU A 411 8.79 6.74 6.28
C LEU A 411 8.78 8.20 5.81
N LEU A 412 8.17 9.08 6.59
CA LEU A 412 7.94 10.48 6.22
C LEU A 412 9.13 11.40 6.53
N ARG A 413 10.15 10.90 7.25
CA ARG A 413 11.32 11.66 7.67
C ARG A 413 12.60 10.86 7.41
N PRO A 414 12.97 10.64 6.14
CA PRO A 414 14.18 9.90 5.77
C PRO A 414 15.49 10.57 6.27
N GLU A 415 15.43 11.85 6.67
CA GLU A 415 16.55 12.58 7.27
C GLU A 415 16.85 12.20 8.73
N LEU A 416 15.99 11.40 9.38
CA LEU A 416 16.23 10.98 10.76
C LEU A 416 17.49 10.10 10.88
N PRO A 417 18.23 10.21 11.99
CA PRO A 417 19.42 9.40 12.21
C PRO A 417 19.13 7.89 12.11
N PHE A 418 20.09 7.16 11.54
CA PHE A 418 20.07 5.70 11.55
C PHE A 418 19.99 5.17 13.00
N GLY A 419 19.22 4.10 13.21
CA GLY A 419 19.01 3.48 14.52
C GLY A 419 17.85 4.07 15.34
N LEU A 420 17.48 5.33 15.12
CA LEU A 420 16.42 5.99 15.89
C LEU A 420 15.07 5.26 15.79
N PHE A 421 14.72 4.78 14.61
CA PHE A 421 13.50 3.99 14.39
C PHE A 421 13.48 2.72 15.25
N SER A 422 14.59 1.99 15.28
CA SER A 422 14.73 0.77 16.08
C SER A 422 14.69 1.07 17.58
N GLU A 423 15.33 2.16 18.02
CA GLU A 423 15.25 2.63 19.41
C GLU A 423 13.80 2.93 19.82
N GLU A 424 13.04 3.67 19.01
CA GLU A 424 11.65 4.02 19.31
C GLU A 424 10.75 2.78 19.41
N LEU A 425 10.90 1.82 18.48
CA LEU A 425 10.17 0.55 18.55
C LEU A 425 10.56 -0.27 19.78
N THR A 426 11.84 -0.27 20.15
CA THR A 426 12.33 -0.96 21.35
C THR A 426 11.80 -0.31 22.63
N ASP A 427 11.80 1.02 22.73
CA ASP A 427 11.20 1.77 23.83
C ASP A 427 9.72 1.40 23.98
N LEU A 428 8.97 1.38 22.87
CA LEU A 428 7.56 0.97 22.87
C LEU A 428 7.38 -0.48 23.34
N ALA A 429 8.18 -1.42 22.83
CA ALA A 429 8.11 -2.82 23.21
C ALA A 429 8.34 -3.03 24.72
N GLU A 430 9.30 -2.32 25.30
CA GLU A 430 9.58 -2.36 26.73
C GLU A 430 8.41 -1.79 27.57
N VAL A 431 7.83 -0.67 27.15
CA VAL A 431 6.69 -0.05 27.83
C VAL A 431 5.47 -0.97 27.81
N VAL A 432 5.16 -1.55 26.65
CA VAL A 432 4.04 -2.48 26.48
C VAL A 432 4.25 -3.75 27.30
N LEU A 433 5.46 -4.32 27.31
CA LEU A 433 5.79 -5.49 28.13
C LEU A 433 5.67 -5.20 29.62
N ALA A 434 6.14 -4.04 30.10
CA ALA A 434 6.01 -3.64 31.49
C ALA A 434 4.52 -3.49 31.89
N GLY A 435 3.70 -2.87 31.04
CA GLY A 435 2.25 -2.77 31.26
C GLY A 435 1.56 -4.14 31.27
N ALA A 436 1.92 -5.03 30.34
CA ALA A 436 1.36 -6.38 30.28
C ALA A 436 1.77 -7.25 31.48
N LEU A 437 2.99 -7.07 31.99
CA LEU A 437 3.47 -7.70 33.21
C LEU A 437 2.65 -7.25 34.43
N ASP A 438 2.41 -5.95 34.60
CA ASP A 438 1.60 -5.41 35.69
C ASP A 438 0.15 -5.93 35.66
N LEU A 439 -0.45 -5.97 34.46
CA LEU A 439 -1.78 -6.56 34.27
C LEU A 439 -1.80 -8.06 34.64
N ALA A 440 -0.78 -8.81 34.26
CA ALA A 440 -0.66 -10.23 34.57
C ALA A 440 -0.49 -10.47 36.08
N GLN A 441 0.38 -9.71 36.74
CA GLN A 441 0.59 -9.79 38.19
C GLN A 441 -0.70 -9.43 38.94
N THR A 442 -1.36 -8.33 38.56
CA THR A 442 -2.64 -7.92 39.15
C THR A 442 -3.72 -8.99 38.97
N HIS A 443 -3.83 -9.58 37.78
CA HIS A 443 -4.81 -10.63 37.49
C HIS A 443 -4.58 -11.87 38.38
N LEU A 444 -3.33 -12.35 38.44
CA LEU A 444 -2.99 -13.54 39.21
C LEU A 444 -3.05 -13.30 40.72
N ALA A 445 -2.64 -12.13 41.20
CA ALA A 445 -2.66 -11.78 42.63
C ALA A 445 -4.08 -11.80 43.22
N ARG A 446 -5.11 -11.46 42.43
CA ARG A 446 -6.51 -11.54 42.87
C ARG A 446 -6.94 -12.94 43.32
N ARG A 447 -6.38 -13.98 42.70
CA ARG A 447 -6.74 -15.38 42.97
C ARG A 447 -5.71 -16.07 43.86
N TYR A 448 -4.44 -15.89 43.54
CA TYR A 448 -3.35 -16.66 44.13
C TYR A 448 -2.59 -15.88 45.21
N GLY A 449 -2.80 -14.56 45.32
CA GLY A 449 -1.99 -13.67 46.16
C GLY A 449 -0.61 -13.39 45.58
N GLU A 450 0.24 -12.74 46.39
CA GLU A 450 1.60 -12.37 46.01
C GLU A 450 2.53 -13.59 46.10
N PRO A 451 3.40 -13.85 45.11
CA PRO A 451 4.40 -14.90 45.17
C PRO A 451 5.50 -14.55 46.18
N LEU A 452 5.68 -15.39 47.20
CA LEU A 452 6.70 -15.22 48.24
C LEU A 452 7.75 -16.33 48.15
N LEU A 453 9.00 -15.98 48.43
CA LEU A 453 10.09 -16.92 48.66
C LEU A 453 9.88 -17.67 49.99
N ALA A 454 10.70 -18.70 50.23
CA ALA A 454 10.63 -19.50 51.45
C ALA A 454 10.85 -18.70 52.75
N ASP A 455 11.54 -17.56 52.68
CA ASP A 455 11.78 -16.65 53.81
C ASP A 455 10.67 -15.59 53.99
N GLY A 456 9.63 -15.63 53.15
CA GLY A 456 8.49 -14.72 53.20
C GLY A 456 8.68 -13.40 52.44
N THR A 457 9.83 -13.19 51.80
CA THR A 457 10.05 -12.00 50.96
C THR A 457 9.37 -12.15 49.58
N PRO A 458 8.96 -11.05 48.92
CA PRO A 458 8.42 -11.10 47.56
C PRO A 458 9.39 -11.74 46.57
N CYS A 459 8.88 -12.62 45.71
CA CYS A 459 9.68 -13.22 44.64
C CYS A 459 9.75 -12.30 43.43
N GLY A 460 10.96 -11.86 43.06
CA GLY A 460 11.20 -11.09 41.85
C GLY A 460 11.07 -11.93 40.57
N PHE A 461 10.54 -11.31 39.52
CA PHE A 461 10.47 -11.85 38.16
C PHE A 461 11.11 -10.87 37.20
N VAL A 462 11.71 -11.39 36.14
CA VAL A 462 12.39 -10.57 35.15
C VAL A 462 12.10 -11.10 33.76
N PHE A 463 11.84 -10.16 32.85
CA PHE A 463 11.84 -10.41 31.43
C PHE A 463 13.17 -9.94 30.85
N GLY A 464 13.81 -10.84 30.11
CA GLY A 464 15.04 -10.57 29.35
C GLY A 464 14.73 -10.56 27.86
N GLY A 465 15.09 -9.49 27.16
CA GLY A 465 14.97 -9.37 25.71
C GLY A 465 16.18 -9.99 25.02
N LEU A 466 15.97 -10.65 23.89
CA LEU A 466 16.99 -11.34 23.08
C LEU A 466 16.90 -10.90 21.61
N GLY A 467 17.85 -11.37 20.80
CA GLY A 467 17.92 -11.12 19.36
C GLY A 467 17.67 -9.66 19.01
N LYS A 468 16.77 -9.35 18.06
CA LYS A 468 16.58 -7.95 17.63
C LYS A 468 16.03 -7.05 18.73
N PHE A 469 15.15 -7.58 19.58
CA PHE A 469 14.58 -6.82 20.68
C PHE A 469 15.64 -6.46 21.73
N GLY A 470 16.43 -7.46 22.13
CA GLY A 470 17.57 -7.29 23.04
C GLY A 470 18.65 -6.39 22.47
N GLY A 471 18.90 -6.44 21.15
CA GLY A 471 19.87 -5.58 20.47
C GLY A 471 19.43 -4.13 20.24
N GLY A 472 18.16 -3.78 20.48
CA GLY A 472 17.64 -2.46 20.12
C GLY A 472 17.52 -2.26 18.60
N GLU A 473 17.28 -3.34 17.86
CA GLU A 473 17.32 -3.42 16.39
C GLU A 473 15.95 -3.83 15.81
N LEU A 474 14.86 -3.47 16.51
CA LEU A 474 13.52 -3.75 16.00
C LEU A 474 13.28 -3.00 14.68
N GLY A 475 12.43 -3.58 13.83
CA GLY A 475 11.98 -2.95 12.60
C GLY A 475 10.50 -3.25 12.38
N TYR A 476 9.99 -2.86 11.20
CA TYR A 476 8.56 -2.95 10.84
C TYR A 476 7.90 -4.31 11.10
N ALA A 477 8.64 -5.41 10.91
CA ALA A 477 8.16 -6.77 11.10
C ALA A 477 9.14 -7.57 11.96
N SER A 478 9.22 -7.20 13.23
CA SER A 478 9.99 -7.91 14.24
C SER A 478 9.07 -8.55 15.27
N ASP A 479 9.39 -9.79 15.61
CA ASP A 479 8.94 -10.45 16.83
C ASP A 479 9.66 -9.86 18.06
N ILE A 480 9.10 -10.14 19.23
CA ILE A 480 9.64 -9.73 20.52
C ILE A 480 10.23 -10.99 21.17
N GLU A 481 11.49 -11.26 20.85
CA GLU A 481 12.24 -12.38 21.40
C GLU A 481 12.57 -12.13 22.87
N MET A 482 12.09 -13.00 23.77
CA MET A 482 12.26 -12.78 25.21
C MET A 482 12.24 -14.08 26.02
N LEU A 483 12.69 -14.00 27.28
CA LEU A 483 12.60 -15.06 28.27
C LEU A 483 12.15 -14.53 29.63
N CYS A 484 11.73 -15.43 30.52
CA CYS A 484 11.33 -15.11 31.89
C CYS A 484 12.19 -15.89 32.90
N VAL A 485 12.76 -15.17 33.87
CA VAL A 485 13.45 -15.76 35.03
C VAL A 485 12.79 -15.29 36.33
N TYR A 486 12.73 -16.16 37.34
CA TYR A 486 12.24 -15.82 38.67
C TYR A 486 13.27 -16.14 39.76
N ARG A 487 13.24 -15.40 40.87
CA ARG A 487 14.29 -15.42 41.90
C ARG A 487 14.54 -16.82 42.47
N GLY A 488 13.49 -17.55 42.84
CA GLY A 488 13.66 -18.84 43.51
C GLY A 488 12.36 -19.55 43.89
N PRO A 489 12.45 -20.70 44.57
CA PRO A 489 11.29 -21.47 44.99
C PRO A 489 10.51 -20.77 46.11
N GLY A 490 9.21 -21.07 46.19
CA GLY A 490 8.31 -20.47 47.16
C GLY A 490 6.84 -20.76 46.86
N LYS A 491 5.93 -20.05 47.52
CA LYS A 491 4.48 -20.17 47.33
C LYS A 491 3.80 -18.82 47.36
N THR A 492 2.64 -18.73 46.73
CA THR A 492 1.82 -17.52 46.77
C THR A 492 1.05 -17.39 48.10
N SER A 493 0.74 -16.16 48.50
CA SER A 493 0.15 -15.83 49.82
C SER A 493 -1.38 -15.84 49.89
N GLY A 494 -2.06 -16.08 48.77
CA GLY A 494 -3.50 -15.98 48.65
C GLY A 494 -4.27 -17.25 49.05
N PRO A 495 -5.60 -17.26 48.83
CA PRO A 495 -6.48 -18.32 49.30
C PRO A 495 -6.26 -19.67 48.58
N GLU A 496 -5.78 -19.64 47.33
CA GLU A 496 -5.41 -20.82 46.55
C GLU A 496 -3.88 -20.84 46.34
N PRO A 497 -3.06 -21.17 47.34
CA PRO A 497 -1.61 -21.05 47.22
C PRO A 497 -1.04 -22.01 46.17
N ILE A 498 -0.32 -21.47 45.19
CA ILE A 498 0.41 -22.23 44.17
C ILE A 498 1.92 -22.03 44.34
N SER A 499 2.71 -22.89 43.72
CA SER A 499 4.18 -22.70 43.71
C SER A 499 4.55 -21.46 42.90
N VAL A 500 5.68 -20.82 43.23
CA VAL A 500 6.23 -19.70 42.43
C VAL A 500 6.48 -20.11 40.97
N SER A 501 6.97 -21.34 40.74
CA SER A 501 7.18 -21.87 39.39
C SER A 501 5.88 -21.92 38.59
N GLU A 502 4.79 -22.42 39.20
CA GLU A 502 3.47 -22.42 38.57
C GLU A 502 2.92 -21.00 38.36
N TYR A 503 3.16 -20.09 39.30
CA TYR A 503 2.80 -18.67 39.14
C TYR A 503 3.55 -18.05 37.96
N ALA A 504 4.86 -18.27 37.83
CA ALA A 504 5.69 -17.76 36.74
C ALA A 504 5.23 -18.28 35.37
N GLU A 505 4.88 -19.55 35.29
CA GLU A 505 4.30 -20.20 34.11
C GLU A 505 2.96 -19.58 33.70
N LYS A 506 2.08 -19.30 34.67
CA LYS A 506 0.80 -18.60 34.43
C LYS A 506 1.02 -17.13 34.06
N LEU A 507 1.99 -16.46 34.69
CA LEU A 507 2.37 -15.08 34.41
C LEU A 507 2.78 -14.93 32.95
N MET A 508 3.68 -15.79 32.48
CA MET A 508 4.17 -15.73 31.10
C MET A 508 3.07 -16.06 30.08
N ARG A 509 2.21 -17.04 30.36
CA ARG A 509 1.03 -17.32 29.52
C ARG A 509 0.10 -16.12 29.44
N TYR A 510 -0.24 -15.52 30.59
CA TYR A 510 -1.16 -14.39 30.62
C TYR A 510 -0.58 -13.15 29.92
N THR A 511 0.70 -12.82 30.14
CA THR A 511 1.37 -11.73 29.43
C THR A 511 1.31 -11.92 27.91
N ARG A 512 1.59 -13.14 27.42
CA ARG A 512 1.46 -13.48 25.99
C ARG A 512 0.01 -13.36 25.51
N ASP A 513 -0.97 -13.76 26.31
CA ASP A 513 -2.38 -13.73 25.92
C ASP A 513 -2.98 -12.31 25.95
N VAL A 514 -2.38 -11.38 26.71
CA VAL A 514 -2.78 -9.96 26.77
C VAL A 514 -2.22 -9.16 25.61
N ILE A 515 -0.99 -9.43 25.16
CA ILE A 515 -0.40 -8.77 23.99
C ILE A 515 -0.89 -9.48 22.72
N VAL A 516 -1.67 -8.78 21.90
CA VAL A 516 -2.25 -9.32 20.67
C VAL A 516 -1.45 -8.82 19.47
N ALA A 517 -0.82 -9.74 18.76
CA ALA A 517 -0.22 -9.50 17.45
C ALA A 517 -1.31 -9.57 16.35
N ARG A 518 -1.30 -8.62 15.41
CA ARG A 518 -2.26 -8.60 14.29
C ARG A 518 -1.87 -9.55 13.16
N SER A 519 -0.57 -9.74 12.97
CA SER A 519 0.02 -10.66 12.00
C SER A 519 1.16 -11.42 12.65
N ALA A 520 1.42 -12.64 12.17
CA ALA A 520 2.51 -13.45 12.67
C ALA A 520 3.86 -12.75 12.43
N GLY A 521 4.73 -12.76 13.43
CA GLY A 521 6.04 -12.10 13.36
C GLY A 521 6.05 -10.57 13.46
N ILE A 522 4.91 -9.93 13.80
CA ILE A 522 4.85 -8.48 14.06
C ILE A 522 4.40 -8.25 15.50
N PHE A 523 5.33 -7.84 16.37
CA PHE A 523 5.13 -7.69 17.81
C PHE A 523 4.63 -8.98 18.49
N GLU A 524 4.87 -10.14 17.88
CA GLU A 524 4.54 -11.44 18.45
C GLU A 524 5.60 -11.84 19.47
N LEU A 525 5.20 -12.27 20.67
CA LEU A 525 6.16 -12.71 21.68
C LEU A 525 6.76 -14.06 21.29
N ASP A 526 8.07 -14.10 21.04
CA ASP A 526 8.81 -15.33 20.78
C ASP A 526 9.61 -15.76 22.02
N LEU A 527 9.29 -16.95 22.54
CA LEU A 527 9.90 -17.52 23.74
C LEU A 527 10.85 -18.68 23.43
N ARG A 528 11.20 -18.92 22.15
CA ARG A 528 11.98 -20.10 21.73
C ARG A 528 13.45 -20.08 22.18
N LEU A 529 13.99 -18.91 22.51
CA LEU A 529 15.39 -18.75 22.95
C LEU A 529 15.61 -19.01 24.44
N ARG A 530 14.57 -19.38 25.20
CA ARG A 530 14.72 -19.77 26.62
C ARG A 530 15.49 -21.09 26.78
N PRO A 531 16.05 -21.39 27.98
CA PRO A 531 16.70 -22.67 28.25
C PRO A 531 15.84 -23.87 27.84
N PHE A 532 16.46 -24.85 27.17
CA PHE A 532 15.79 -26.03 26.57
C PHE A 532 14.78 -25.73 25.44
N GLY A 533 14.73 -24.47 24.97
CA GLY A 533 13.88 -24.01 23.88
C GLY A 533 12.40 -24.32 24.11
N SER A 534 11.71 -24.74 23.04
CA SER A 534 10.26 -25.05 23.08
C SER A 534 9.89 -26.19 24.03
N LYS A 535 10.85 -27.04 24.42
CA LYS A 535 10.65 -28.16 25.36
C LYS A 535 10.88 -27.76 26.81
N GLY A 536 11.44 -26.58 27.07
CA GLY A 536 11.66 -26.03 28.39
C GLY A 536 10.42 -25.37 29.01
N PRO A 537 10.45 -25.11 30.32
CA PRO A 537 9.42 -24.31 30.98
C PRO A 537 9.37 -22.90 30.38
N LEU A 538 8.22 -22.23 30.42
CA LEU A 538 8.07 -20.84 29.95
C LEU A 538 8.81 -19.85 30.84
N ALA A 539 9.06 -20.21 32.09
CA ALA A 539 9.84 -19.42 33.05
C ALA A 539 10.82 -20.30 33.81
N THR A 540 12.04 -19.82 34.02
CA THR A 540 13.14 -20.58 34.64
C THR A 540 13.54 -19.96 35.98
N SER A 541 13.90 -20.75 37.00
CA SER A 541 14.46 -20.17 38.23
C SER A 541 15.87 -19.63 37.99
N LEU A 542 16.30 -18.63 38.77
CA LEU A 542 17.67 -18.11 38.68
C LEU A 542 18.73 -19.22 38.84
N ASP A 543 18.52 -20.14 39.78
CA ASP A 543 19.41 -21.29 40.00
C ASP A 543 19.48 -22.21 38.77
N ALA A 544 18.34 -22.55 38.15
CA ALA A 544 18.34 -23.37 36.94
C ALA A 544 18.95 -22.65 35.74
N PHE A 545 18.73 -21.33 35.62
CA PHE A 545 19.35 -20.49 34.61
C PHE A 545 20.88 -20.50 34.74
N GLN A 546 21.40 -20.28 35.96
CA GLN A 546 22.83 -20.33 36.25
C GLN A 546 23.42 -21.71 35.96
N GLN A 547 22.73 -22.80 36.35
CA GLN A 547 23.20 -24.16 36.08
C GLN A 547 23.23 -24.50 34.59
N TYR A 548 22.32 -23.94 33.80
CA TYR A 548 22.26 -24.18 32.36
C TYR A 548 23.41 -23.49 31.62
N PHE A 549 23.74 -22.25 32.00
CA PHE A 549 24.76 -21.40 31.33
C PHE A 549 26.17 -21.44 31.94
N ARG A 550 26.40 -22.20 33.02
CA ARG A 550 27.76 -22.43 33.53
C ARG A 550 28.64 -23.17 32.52
N ALA A 551 29.96 -23.18 32.73
CA ALA A 551 30.94 -23.79 31.84
C ALA A 551 30.65 -25.27 31.50
N GLU A 552 30.26 -26.09 32.47
CA GLU A 552 29.86 -27.50 32.29
C GLU A 552 28.33 -27.67 32.17
N GLY A 553 27.63 -26.60 31.78
CA GLY A 553 26.19 -26.58 31.56
C GLY A 553 25.76 -27.29 30.27
N GLN A 554 24.48 -27.17 29.95
CA GLN A 554 23.88 -27.81 28.77
C GLN A 554 23.76 -26.87 27.57
N ALA A 555 24.06 -25.58 27.74
CA ALA A 555 23.99 -24.59 26.68
C ALA A 555 24.96 -24.89 25.53
N ALA A 556 24.45 -24.83 24.31
CA ALA A 556 25.20 -25.03 23.09
C ALA A 556 25.98 -23.77 22.67
N GLN A 557 27.00 -23.95 21.81
CA GLN A 557 27.81 -22.84 21.29
C GLN A 557 26.99 -21.80 20.51
N PHE A 558 25.93 -22.21 19.81
CA PHE A 558 25.06 -21.25 19.12
C PHE A 558 24.20 -20.42 20.09
N GLU A 559 23.87 -20.96 21.28
CA GLU A 559 23.15 -20.19 22.31
C GLU A 559 24.06 -19.10 22.86
N ARG A 560 25.37 -19.36 22.93
CA ARG A 560 26.37 -18.35 23.29
C ARG A 560 26.33 -17.14 22.36
N GLN A 561 26.15 -17.36 21.07
CA GLN A 561 25.94 -16.30 20.09
C GLN A 561 24.60 -15.57 20.29
N ALA A 562 23.50 -16.30 20.42
CA ALA A 562 22.18 -15.69 20.59
C ALA A 562 22.06 -14.83 21.87
N TYR A 563 22.76 -15.22 22.93
CA TYR A 563 22.72 -14.56 24.23
C TYR A 563 23.60 -13.29 24.33
N ILE A 564 24.40 -12.96 23.31
CA ILE A 564 25.11 -11.66 23.24
C ILE A 564 24.14 -10.50 23.46
N LYS A 565 22.94 -10.61 22.87
CA LYS A 565 21.91 -9.56 22.93
C LYS A 565 20.97 -9.68 24.13
N LEU A 566 21.19 -10.63 25.05
CA LEU A 566 20.32 -10.77 26.22
C LEU A 566 20.45 -9.53 27.12
N ARG A 567 19.37 -8.84 27.45
CA ARG A 567 19.37 -7.76 28.45
C ARG A 567 18.06 -7.65 29.21
N TRP A 568 18.09 -7.02 30.38
CA TRP A 568 16.91 -6.67 31.15
C TRP A 568 16.00 -5.72 30.37
N VAL A 569 14.69 -6.04 30.31
CA VAL A 569 13.68 -5.22 29.63
C VAL A 569 12.48 -4.87 30.50
N ALA A 570 12.11 -5.73 31.46
CA ALA A 570 11.01 -5.48 32.39
C ALA A 570 11.12 -6.34 33.66
N GLY A 571 10.41 -5.93 34.72
CA GLY A 571 10.38 -6.62 36.01
C GLY A 571 11.46 -6.15 36.98
N ASP A 572 11.95 -7.05 37.82
CA ASP A 572 12.95 -6.78 38.86
C ASP A 572 14.32 -6.44 38.23
N ALA A 573 14.71 -5.16 38.33
CA ALA A 573 15.96 -4.65 37.78
C ALA A 573 17.21 -5.23 38.46
N ALA A 574 17.15 -5.54 39.77
CA ALA A 574 18.28 -6.12 40.48
C ALA A 574 18.53 -7.56 40.02
N LEU A 575 17.45 -8.34 39.86
CA LEU A 575 17.53 -9.68 39.27
C LEU A 575 17.97 -9.63 37.80
N GLY A 576 17.56 -8.61 37.05
CA GLY A 576 18.03 -8.35 35.69
C GLY A 576 19.54 -8.20 35.61
N ALA A 577 20.12 -7.36 36.45
CA ALA A 577 21.57 -7.18 36.53
C ALA A 577 22.31 -8.49 36.88
N GLU A 578 21.76 -9.33 37.75
CA GLU A 578 22.33 -10.65 38.06
C GLU A 578 22.34 -11.58 36.84
N ILE A 579 21.27 -11.59 36.03
CA ILE A 579 21.17 -12.41 34.82
C ILE A 579 22.12 -11.93 33.73
N GLU A 580 22.26 -10.62 33.56
CA GLU A 580 23.23 -10.03 32.64
C GLU A 580 24.66 -10.39 33.03
N ALA A 581 24.98 -10.38 34.34
CA ALA A 581 26.28 -10.86 34.81
C ALA A 581 26.49 -12.35 34.51
N ILE A 582 25.46 -13.20 34.67
CA ILE A 582 25.54 -14.62 34.28
C ILE A 582 25.76 -14.77 32.77
N ARG A 583 25.01 -14.00 31.95
CA ARG A 583 25.22 -13.93 30.50
C ARG A 583 26.67 -13.61 30.19
N ASP A 584 27.26 -12.58 30.80
CA ASP A 584 28.64 -12.17 30.52
C ASP A 584 29.63 -13.29 30.82
N THR A 585 29.45 -14.01 31.94
CA THR A 585 30.31 -15.15 32.28
C THR A 585 30.19 -16.32 31.31
N PHE A 586 29.09 -16.43 30.57
CA PHE A 586 28.86 -17.45 29.56
C PHE A 586 29.35 -17.00 28.18
N VAL A 587 28.82 -15.86 27.71
CA VAL A 587 29.04 -15.28 26.38
C VAL A 587 30.50 -14.86 26.21
N TYR A 588 31.07 -14.14 27.17
CA TYR A 588 32.42 -13.59 27.10
C TYR A 588 33.44 -14.42 27.91
N SER A 589 33.18 -15.72 28.08
CA SER A 589 34.11 -16.64 28.73
C SER A 589 35.40 -16.85 27.93
N ALA A 590 36.48 -17.23 28.61
CA ALA A 590 37.74 -17.64 27.95
C ALA A 590 37.66 -19.02 27.26
N ALA A 591 36.50 -19.70 27.30
CA ALA A 591 36.32 -20.96 26.61
C ALA A 591 36.40 -20.78 25.09
N PRO A 592 37.11 -21.66 24.36
CA PRO A 592 37.27 -21.51 22.91
C PRO A 592 35.93 -21.58 22.18
N PHE A 593 35.75 -20.71 21.18
CA PHE A 593 34.60 -20.71 20.28
C PHE A 593 34.97 -21.38 18.95
N ASP A 594 34.21 -22.39 18.53
CA ASP A 594 34.46 -23.11 17.28
C ASP A 594 33.88 -22.35 16.08
N VAL A 595 34.65 -21.36 15.60
CA VAL A 595 34.29 -20.54 14.43
C VAL A 595 34.11 -21.41 13.18
N ALA A 596 34.88 -22.47 13.02
CA ALA A 596 34.78 -23.33 11.84
C ALA A 596 33.41 -24.04 11.78
N ALA A 597 32.93 -24.53 12.93
CA ALA A 597 31.58 -25.07 13.05
C ALA A 597 30.51 -23.99 12.80
N ALA A 598 30.68 -22.79 13.37
CA ALA A 598 29.74 -21.68 13.19
C ALA A 598 29.61 -21.25 11.70
N VAL A 599 30.74 -21.08 11.01
CA VAL A 599 30.78 -20.75 9.57
C VAL A 599 30.14 -21.86 8.73
N LYS A 600 30.34 -23.14 9.10
CA LYS A 600 29.68 -24.26 8.41
C LYS A 600 28.16 -24.22 8.58
N LEU A 601 27.65 -23.94 9.78
CA LEU A 601 26.21 -23.76 10.02
C LEU A 601 25.67 -22.58 9.21
N ARG A 602 26.43 -21.48 9.13
CA ARG A 602 26.06 -20.33 8.31
C ARG A 602 25.96 -20.69 6.82
N GLN A 603 26.92 -21.45 6.28
CA GLN A 603 26.85 -21.92 4.88
C GLN A 603 25.62 -22.80 4.64
N GLN A 604 25.29 -23.70 5.57
CA GLN A 604 24.07 -24.51 5.48
C GLN A 604 22.79 -23.67 5.48
N GLN A 605 22.77 -22.58 6.27
CA GLN A 605 21.64 -21.66 6.30
C GLN A 605 21.47 -20.93 4.95
N ILE A 606 22.57 -20.50 4.31
CA ILE A 606 22.55 -19.94 2.95
C ILE A 606 21.95 -20.96 1.98
N ASP A 607 22.48 -22.19 1.98
CA ASP A 607 22.05 -23.25 1.06
C ASP A 607 20.57 -23.63 1.23
N THR A 608 20.00 -23.38 2.40
CA THR A 608 18.60 -23.71 2.72
C THR A 608 17.63 -22.55 2.45
N LEU A 609 18.03 -21.31 2.76
CA LEU A 609 17.12 -20.15 2.76
C LEU A 609 17.20 -19.30 1.50
N VAL A 610 18.31 -19.37 0.74
CA VAL A 610 18.53 -18.53 -0.44
C VAL A 610 18.19 -19.31 -1.70
N LYS A 611 17.30 -18.75 -2.53
CA LYS A 611 16.97 -19.34 -3.82
C LYS A 611 18.16 -19.19 -4.78
N HIS A 612 18.44 -20.22 -5.58
CA HIS A 612 19.46 -20.16 -6.62
C HIS A 612 19.22 -18.98 -7.58
N ASP A 613 20.31 -18.33 -8.00
CA ASP A 613 20.35 -17.17 -8.91
C ASP A 613 19.55 -15.95 -8.44
N THR A 614 19.34 -15.80 -7.13
CA THR A 614 18.75 -14.60 -6.53
C THR A 614 19.72 -13.89 -5.60
N THR A 615 19.62 -12.55 -5.52
CA THR A 615 20.34 -11.76 -4.51
C THR A 615 19.42 -11.55 -3.31
N ASP A 616 19.74 -12.19 -2.19
CA ASP A 616 19.02 -12.03 -0.92
C ASP A 616 19.82 -11.12 0.02
N ALA A 617 19.27 -9.94 0.33
CA ALA A 617 19.96 -8.94 1.15
C ALA A 617 20.10 -9.34 2.64
N LYS A 618 19.31 -10.31 3.12
CA LYS A 618 19.34 -10.76 4.52
C LYS A 618 20.20 -12.01 4.69
N TYR A 619 19.85 -13.08 3.97
CA TYR A 619 20.46 -14.40 4.13
C TYR A 619 21.51 -14.72 3.07
N GLY A 620 21.61 -13.93 2.00
CA GLY A 620 22.62 -14.11 0.95
C GLY A 620 24.05 -13.89 1.45
N ARG A 621 25.02 -14.28 0.62
CA ARG A 621 26.44 -13.98 0.86
C ARG A 621 26.67 -12.47 0.86
N GLY A 622 27.34 -11.97 1.90
CA GLY A 622 27.54 -10.53 2.14
C GLY A 622 26.28 -9.80 2.60
N GLY A 623 25.19 -10.51 2.91
CA GLY A 623 23.95 -9.94 3.41
C GLY A 623 24.03 -9.57 4.90
N LEU A 624 22.91 -9.07 5.43
CA LEU A 624 22.78 -8.60 6.81
C LEU A 624 23.28 -9.63 7.86
N ILE A 625 22.89 -10.91 7.70
CA ILE A 625 23.26 -11.96 8.66
C ILE A 625 24.77 -12.24 8.65
N ASP A 626 25.45 -12.10 7.51
CA ASP A 626 26.91 -12.27 7.46
C ASP A 626 27.62 -11.17 8.26
N ILE A 627 27.14 -9.92 8.16
CA ILE A 627 27.68 -8.78 8.91
C ILE A 627 27.44 -9.00 10.41
N GLU A 628 26.20 -9.30 10.79
CA GLU A 628 25.82 -9.54 12.18
C GLU A 628 26.65 -10.68 12.80
N TYR A 629 26.72 -11.83 12.12
CA TYR A 629 27.44 -12.99 12.64
C TYR A 629 28.93 -12.74 12.71
N THR A 630 29.51 -12.00 11.77
CA THR A 630 30.93 -11.63 11.83
C THR A 630 31.23 -10.82 13.09
N VAL A 631 30.42 -9.80 13.39
CA VAL A 631 30.58 -9.00 14.62
C VAL A 631 30.43 -9.89 15.85
N GLN A 632 29.38 -10.71 15.90
CA GLN A 632 29.13 -11.61 17.04
C GLN A 632 30.26 -12.63 17.24
N TYR A 633 30.81 -13.20 16.17
CA TYR A 633 31.96 -14.11 16.28
C TYR A 633 33.19 -13.40 16.85
N LEU A 634 33.45 -12.15 16.45
CA LEU A 634 34.53 -11.36 17.03
C LEU A 634 34.29 -11.09 18.52
N GLN A 635 33.06 -10.77 18.92
CA GLN A 635 32.69 -10.62 20.33
C GLN A 635 32.92 -11.91 21.13
N LEU A 636 32.51 -13.07 20.59
CA LEU A 636 32.71 -14.36 21.27
C LEU A 636 34.18 -14.77 21.38
N MET A 637 34.99 -14.48 20.35
CA MET A 637 36.42 -14.83 20.33
C MET A 637 37.27 -13.90 21.21
N HIS A 638 36.91 -12.62 21.28
CA HIS A 638 37.78 -11.59 21.84
C HIS A 638 37.21 -10.89 23.08
N GLY A 639 35.90 -10.97 23.33
CA GLY A 639 35.23 -10.28 24.44
C GLY A 639 35.77 -10.63 25.82
N ALA A 640 36.32 -11.84 26.02
CA ALA A 640 36.99 -12.21 27.27
C ALA A 640 38.19 -11.32 27.62
N ASN A 641 38.85 -10.74 26.61
CA ASN A 641 40.07 -9.94 26.75
C ASN A 641 39.87 -8.46 26.40
N ASP A 642 38.71 -8.09 25.83
CA ASP A 642 38.38 -6.73 25.43
C ASP A 642 36.96 -6.36 25.86
N MET A 643 36.86 -5.53 26.90
CA MET A 643 35.57 -5.10 27.43
C MET A 643 34.77 -4.23 26.45
N ALA A 644 35.40 -3.61 25.44
CA ALA A 644 34.67 -2.84 24.43
C ALA A 644 33.84 -3.73 23.48
N LEU A 645 34.05 -5.05 23.52
CA LEU A 645 33.32 -6.05 22.76
C LEU A 645 32.26 -6.78 23.60
N GLN A 646 32.13 -6.44 24.89
CA GLN A 646 31.10 -6.95 25.80
C GLN A 646 29.89 -6.03 25.78
#